data_AF-A0A847HYH5-F1
#
_entry.id   AF-A0A847HYH5-F1
#
_cell.length_a   1.000
_cell.length_b   1.000
_cell.length_c   1.000
_cell.angle_alpha   90.00
_cell.angle_beta   90.00
_cell.angle_gamma   90.00
#
_symmetry.space_group_name_H-M   'P 1'
#
loop_
_entity.id
_entity.type
_entity.pdbx_description
1 polymer ?
#
loop_
_entity_poly.entity_id
_entity_poly.type
_entity_poly.pdbx_seq_one_letter_code
_entity_poly.pdbx_strand_id
1 'polypeptide(L)'
;MRWRMFVIAISSCLVPFAFSGVNESAARAALQRANPDARVLLDGQRVNRVFGAPLSFGTSPQESAANFLQQHAPALGVSSAELRAGSNFTGLPTVPLMPDAGRGGNKFTLVYFAQEKDGIPVFRGEVRLLTRNEPGFPVVLVASSARNLGEFVVDRGVAAKPFDRLEQIAPEMTNYSDIQVVIWAGIDDAQVEPVLAITFTADNYDNPNAKPERWLYVADAVTGNVLYKENLIRFAPITGHVQGMATEGAKADICSPELVTVMAWARVSVTGGGTGYADGEGNFSIPHSGSSPVTVQSFMTGTYFSVDNWAGAEETLSATVTPGVPYTFTHNEENISDLVRSQVNCYVSANRVRDWILAQNPGFPGISTETNFPIYVNRTDGYCPCNAWSDGISINFCQAGGGCPNTGWQSVLDHEYGHHVIDQGGSGQGAYGEGMSDCIAVLTVDDPNLGYGFFGNCDAGLRTADNDCQYLASGCSTCGSEEHDCGNLLSGCIWSIRNELIVTEPDEYLSILSSLTVNSILLHLGTSINDDIVIDFLTLDDDDGYLGNGSPHYNEICAGFTAHGLSCPELLTGIRVTPETGFQSEGHVGGPFISSCVYVVHNIGTYDVGYSVTCPENWISIPNGSGTLPAGASTLVTVSINSQAANLPMGVHHATVSFENTTDSTGNTTRGVELAVGYGTAYSWNLDTDPGWSTQGQWAWGIPAGGGGGGGGPDPTSGHTGPNVYGYNLNGDYTNNMPEYHLTTPPIDCQGLTDVHLRFSRWLGVEKSIYDHAYVRVSNNGTTWTNVWQNGAADVADSSWTLQDIDISSLADNQPNVRIRWTMGTTDVGLTFCGWNIDDVAIFAAGDFTLPPLVLSLPLAPPSIVPALTPTPLTLHISNAGETYVPGSARLYYRFAPGAFSETTLTSLGDDLYRAVLPAAPCGVQPEFYFSATGSGGATVILPENAPTELYRVGVGTLTTIVFDDFEVASGWTVGDTGDDASIGIWDRADPNPTAAQPGSDHTPEPGVMCWVTDSRGGSLGSYDVDGGKTTLKSPNYDLSGSTYAVIGYWRWYSNDQGATPHTDVFVVDISDDGGSTWVNAETVGPGGPQTSPGWFYHEFNVQDFVALTNQVRLRFIASDEGEGSLVEAALDDFSIVTLSCDDSWQPGDLNCDGSINVFDIDPFVLALTDSGGYGTAYPGCNYMLADVNGDGSVNVFDIDPFVLVLTGG
;
A
#
# COMPACT_ATOMS: atom_id res chain seq x y z
N MET A 1 -68.11 52.45 -12.73
CA MET A 1 -69.22 52.00 -11.85
C MET A 1 -68.93 50.58 -11.38
N ARG A 2 -69.46 50.19 -10.22
CA ARG A 2 -69.04 49.08 -9.35
C ARG A 2 -69.27 47.64 -9.88
N TRP A 3 -68.36 46.75 -9.48
CA TRP A 3 -68.53 45.42 -8.84
C TRP A 3 -68.88 44.12 -9.62
N ARG A 4 -67.97 43.15 -9.40
CA ARG A 4 -68.14 41.72 -8.99
C ARG A 4 -68.03 40.55 -10.02
N MET A 5 -66.94 39.78 -9.78
CA MET A 5 -66.81 38.31 -9.63
C MET A 5 -67.16 37.38 -10.80
N PHE A 6 -66.18 36.58 -11.22
CA PHE A 6 -66.24 35.11 -11.14
C PHE A 6 -64.83 34.49 -11.06
N VAL A 7 -64.65 33.57 -10.13
CA VAL A 7 -63.46 32.74 -9.88
C VAL A 7 -63.70 31.38 -10.55
N ILE A 8 -62.72 30.86 -11.31
CA ILE A 8 -62.50 29.43 -11.52
C ILE A 8 -60.98 29.20 -11.57
N ALA A 9 -60.52 28.27 -10.73
CA ALA A 9 -59.16 27.74 -10.68
C ALA A 9 -58.99 26.50 -11.58
N ILE A 10 -57.73 26.11 -11.77
CA ILE A 10 -57.17 24.86 -12.31
C ILE A 10 -56.75 24.92 -13.79
N SER A 11 -55.45 25.13 -14.04
CA SER A 11 -54.52 24.02 -14.36
C SER A 11 -53.10 24.57 -14.49
N SER A 12 -52.27 24.34 -13.47
CA SER A 12 -50.83 24.53 -13.54
C SER A 12 -50.21 23.41 -14.38
N CYS A 13 -49.88 23.74 -15.62
CA CYS A 13 -48.91 23.00 -16.41
C CYS A 13 -47.78 23.98 -16.74
N LEU A 14 -46.80 24.08 -15.83
CA LEU A 14 -45.51 24.68 -16.13
C LEU A 14 -44.66 23.57 -16.73
N VAL A 15 -44.48 23.61 -18.04
CA VAL A 15 -43.31 23.01 -18.70
C VAL A 15 -42.31 24.15 -18.94
N PRO A 16 -41.01 23.96 -18.67
CA PRO A 16 -40.03 25.05 -18.63
C PRO A 16 -39.70 25.53 -20.04
N PHE A 17 -39.44 26.83 -20.19
CA PHE A 17 -38.77 27.35 -21.37
C PHE A 17 -37.34 26.80 -21.42
N ALA A 18 -37.04 26.03 -22.47
CA ALA A 18 -35.71 25.58 -22.80
C ALA A 18 -34.89 26.77 -23.33
N PHE A 19 -33.85 27.15 -22.59
CA PHE A 19 -32.80 28.05 -23.06
C PHE A 19 -31.79 27.23 -23.88
N SER A 20 -31.62 27.56 -25.16
CA SER A 20 -30.54 27.05 -26.00
C SER A 20 -29.26 27.85 -25.71
N GLY A 21 -28.45 27.33 -24.81
CA GLY A 21 -27.13 27.89 -24.48
C GLY A 21 -26.64 27.27 -23.18
N VAL A 22 -25.72 26.31 -23.27
CA VAL A 22 -25.08 25.54 -22.19
C VAL A 22 -26.05 25.09 -21.08
N ASN A 23 -26.36 23.79 -21.02
CA ASN A 23 -27.11 23.25 -19.89
C ASN A 23 -26.24 23.29 -18.62
N GLU A 24 -26.26 24.41 -17.91
CA GLU A 24 -25.39 24.68 -16.75
C GLU A 24 -25.63 23.70 -15.60
N SER A 25 -26.84 23.16 -15.44
CA SER A 25 -27.10 22.14 -14.41
C SER A 25 -26.46 20.81 -14.80
N ALA A 26 -26.52 20.42 -16.08
CA ALA A 26 -25.83 19.24 -16.58
C ALA A 26 -24.30 19.41 -16.56
N ALA A 27 -23.79 20.60 -16.88
CA ALA A 27 -22.36 20.92 -16.83
C ALA A 27 -21.83 20.94 -15.39
N ARG A 28 -22.59 21.46 -14.44
CA ARG A 28 -22.27 21.37 -13.00
C ARG A 28 -22.30 19.94 -12.49
N ALA A 29 -23.29 19.14 -12.90
CA ALA A 29 -23.32 17.73 -12.57
C ALA A 29 -22.13 16.97 -13.20
N ALA A 30 -21.66 17.37 -14.39
CA ALA A 30 -20.47 16.83 -15.00
C ALA A 30 -19.19 17.22 -14.23
N LEU A 31 -19.09 18.48 -13.79
CA LEU A 31 -17.99 18.93 -12.93
C LEU A 31 -17.97 18.17 -11.59
N GLN A 32 -19.12 18.01 -10.94
CA GLN A 32 -19.25 17.26 -9.68
C GLN A 32 -18.94 15.77 -9.87
N ARG A 33 -19.27 15.18 -11.03
CA ARG A 33 -18.90 13.79 -11.33
C ARG A 33 -17.41 13.63 -11.63
N ALA A 34 -16.80 14.60 -12.31
CA ALA A 34 -15.38 14.58 -12.61
C ALA A 34 -14.53 14.87 -11.37
N ASN A 35 -15.08 15.59 -10.40
CA ASN A 35 -14.42 15.92 -9.14
C ASN A 35 -15.42 15.70 -7.97
N PRO A 36 -15.62 14.44 -7.53
CA PRO A 36 -16.63 14.07 -6.52
C PRO A 36 -16.51 14.87 -5.22
N ASP A 37 -15.28 15.16 -4.80
CA ASP A 37 -14.97 15.88 -3.56
C ASP A 37 -14.92 17.40 -3.72
N ALA A 38 -15.06 17.89 -4.95
CA ALA A 38 -15.17 19.31 -5.20
C ALA A 38 -16.52 19.85 -4.71
N ARG A 39 -16.48 20.85 -3.86
CA ARG A 39 -17.64 21.63 -3.41
C ARG A 39 -17.84 22.80 -4.36
N VAL A 40 -19.07 22.94 -4.85
CA VAL A 40 -19.48 24.07 -5.70
C VAL A 40 -20.30 25.05 -4.87
N LEU A 41 -19.75 26.24 -4.62
CA LEU A 41 -20.51 27.34 -4.02
C LEU A 41 -21.20 28.14 -5.13
N LEU A 42 -22.52 28.24 -5.03
CA LEU A 42 -23.32 29.08 -5.90
C LEU A 42 -23.58 30.45 -5.27
N ASP A 43 -23.64 31.47 -6.12
CA ASP A 43 -24.11 32.82 -5.81
C ASP A 43 -25.30 33.09 -6.74
N GLY A 44 -26.50 32.97 -6.18
CA GLY A 44 -27.73 32.78 -6.96
C GLY A 44 -27.68 31.48 -7.78
N GLN A 45 -27.81 31.59 -9.11
CA GLN A 45 -27.73 30.44 -10.02
C GLN A 45 -26.33 30.18 -10.60
N ARG A 46 -25.36 31.09 -10.37
CA ARG A 46 -24.02 31.07 -10.95
C ARG A 46 -23.02 30.41 -10.01
N VAL A 47 -22.05 29.67 -10.55
CA VAL A 47 -20.90 29.16 -9.79
C VAL A 47 -19.97 30.31 -9.39
N ASN A 48 -19.82 30.52 -8.09
CA ASN A 48 -18.95 31.53 -7.51
C ASN A 48 -17.60 30.93 -7.09
N ARG A 49 -17.64 29.74 -6.48
CA ARG A 49 -16.44 28.97 -6.11
C ARG A 49 -16.57 27.50 -6.48
N VAL A 50 -15.45 26.89 -6.82
CA VAL A 50 -15.24 25.43 -6.83
C VAL A 50 -13.98 25.17 -5.99
N PHE A 51 -14.03 24.29 -5.00
CA PHE A 51 -12.95 24.06 -4.03
C PHE A 51 -13.14 22.75 -3.27
N GLY A 52 -12.15 22.30 -2.49
CA GLY A 52 -12.30 21.16 -1.58
C GLY A 52 -11.53 19.91 -1.97
N ALA A 53 -11.07 19.81 -3.21
CA ALA A 53 -10.13 18.81 -3.71
C ALA A 53 -9.36 19.39 -4.91
N PRO A 54 -8.22 18.80 -5.32
CA PRO A 54 -7.59 19.12 -6.60
C PRO A 54 -8.58 19.00 -7.76
N LEU A 55 -8.78 20.08 -8.51
CA LEU A 55 -9.82 20.20 -9.54
C LEU A 55 -9.32 19.93 -10.96
N SER A 56 -8.01 20.00 -11.13
CA SER A 56 -7.29 19.79 -12.39
C SER A 56 -5.79 19.88 -12.14
N PHE A 57 -5.02 19.22 -12.99
CA PHE A 57 -3.56 19.17 -12.93
C PHE A 57 -2.93 19.62 -14.26
N GLY A 58 -1.62 19.85 -14.23
CA GLY A 58 -0.86 20.31 -15.38
C GLY A 58 0.62 20.53 -15.02
N THR A 59 1.44 20.81 -16.03
CA THR A 59 2.90 20.95 -15.87
C THR A 59 3.31 22.33 -15.35
N SER A 60 2.35 23.26 -15.26
CA SER A 60 2.51 24.60 -14.70
C SER A 60 1.19 25.10 -14.11
N PRO A 61 1.21 26.12 -13.21
CA PRO A 61 0.00 26.77 -12.72
C PRO A 61 -0.99 27.16 -13.82
N GLN A 62 -0.45 27.75 -14.89
CA GLN A 62 -1.21 28.27 -16.03
C GLN A 62 -1.87 27.15 -16.82
N GLU A 63 -1.17 26.03 -16.98
CA GLU A 63 -1.69 24.87 -17.69
C GLU A 63 -2.76 24.14 -16.88
N SER A 64 -2.55 23.89 -15.59
CA SER A 64 -3.59 23.32 -14.72
C SER A 64 -4.85 24.17 -14.76
N ALA A 65 -4.68 25.49 -14.68
CA ALA A 65 -5.80 26.43 -14.77
C ALA A 65 -6.48 26.43 -16.16
N ALA A 66 -5.71 26.32 -17.25
CA ALA A 66 -6.26 26.22 -18.60
C ALA A 66 -7.01 24.90 -18.82
N ASN A 67 -6.49 23.78 -18.31
CA ASN A 67 -7.09 22.46 -18.38
C ASN A 67 -8.46 22.43 -17.69
N PHE A 68 -8.53 22.98 -16.47
CA PHE A 68 -9.81 23.15 -15.78
C PHE A 68 -10.81 23.93 -16.64
N LEU A 69 -10.40 25.07 -17.18
CA LEU A 69 -11.30 25.92 -17.97
C LEU A 69 -11.72 25.28 -19.28
N GLN A 70 -10.84 24.53 -19.94
CA GLN A 70 -11.18 23.80 -21.15
C GLN A 70 -12.29 22.77 -20.91
N GLN A 71 -12.23 22.06 -19.78
CA GLN A 71 -13.16 20.99 -19.45
C GLN A 71 -14.43 21.48 -18.76
N HIS A 72 -14.31 22.54 -17.96
CA HIS A 72 -15.34 22.90 -16.99
C HIS A 72 -15.81 24.37 -17.05
N ALA A 73 -15.31 25.20 -17.97
CA ALA A 73 -15.86 26.55 -18.19
C ALA A 73 -17.39 26.56 -18.38
N PRO A 74 -18.03 25.58 -19.08
CA PRO A 74 -19.48 25.53 -19.19
C PRO A 74 -20.22 25.44 -17.85
N ALA A 75 -19.60 24.82 -16.83
CA ALA A 75 -20.15 24.77 -15.48
C ALA A 75 -20.13 26.16 -14.79
N LEU A 76 -19.23 27.04 -15.22
CA LEU A 76 -19.15 28.44 -14.80
C LEU A 76 -20.09 29.36 -15.59
N GLY A 77 -20.88 28.81 -16.53
CA GLY A 77 -21.81 29.55 -17.38
C GLY A 77 -21.15 30.28 -18.56
N VAL A 78 -19.91 29.92 -18.92
CA VAL A 78 -19.18 30.54 -20.04
C VAL A 78 -18.51 29.50 -20.93
N SER A 79 -18.14 29.88 -22.14
CA SER A 79 -17.24 29.08 -22.96
C SER A 79 -15.78 29.43 -22.68
N SER A 80 -14.87 28.48 -22.86
CA SER A 80 -13.43 28.74 -22.78
C SER A 80 -12.97 29.79 -23.81
N ALA A 81 -13.66 29.89 -24.96
CA ALA A 81 -13.40 30.90 -25.97
C ALA A 81 -13.73 32.33 -25.53
N GLU A 82 -14.57 32.49 -24.50
CA GLU A 82 -14.87 33.79 -23.88
C GLU A 82 -13.87 34.15 -22.77
N LEU A 83 -12.85 33.33 -22.52
CA LEU A 83 -11.86 33.54 -21.47
C LEU A 83 -10.46 33.74 -22.06
N ARG A 84 -9.87 34.90 -21.78
CA ARG A 84 -8.51 35.24 -22.19
C ARG A 84 -7.60 35.28 -20.96
N ALA A 85 -6.46 34.59 -21.02
CA ALA A 85 -5.44 34.66 -19.97
C ALA A 85 -5.00 36.12 -19.70
N GLY A 86 -4.92 36.48 -18.42
CA GLY A 86 -4.65 37.82 -17.94
C GLY A 86 -5.77 38.40 -17.09
N SER A 87 -5.43 39.38 -16.26
CA SER A 87 -6.40 40.14 -15.46
C SER A 87 -6.69 41.51 -16.07
N ASN A 88 -7.95 41.95 -16.00
CA ASN A 88 -8.34 43.34 -16.26
C ASN A 88 -7.98 44.30 -15.10
N PHE A 89 -7.45 43.77 -13.97
CA PHE A 89 -7.09 44.52 -12.77
C PHE A 89 -5.57 44.68 -12.58
N THR A 90 -4.79 43.59 -12.68
CA THR A 90 -3.32 43.63 -12.47
C THR A 90 -2.51 43.69 -13.76
N GLY A 91 -3.11 43.37 -14.90
CA GLY A 91 -2.40 43.20 -16.18
C GLY A 91 -1.46 41.98 -16.23
N LEU A 92 -1.29 41.26 -15.12
CA LEU A 92 -0.45 40.07 -15.02
C LEU A 92 -1.30 38.80 -15.17
N PRO A 93 -0.80 37.78 -15.90
CA PRO A 93 -1.48 36.50 -16.03
C PRO A 93 -1.36 35.63 -14.79
N THR A 94 -0.29 35.80 -14.00
CA THR A 94 -0.07 35.06 -12.75
C THR A 94 0.51 35.93 -11.64
N VAL A 95 0.25 35.52 -10.40
CA VAL A 95 0.79 36.15 -9.20
C VAL A 95 1.20 35.05 -8.21
N PRO A 96 2.49 34.98 -7.80
CA PRO A 96 2.92 34.05 -6.75
C PRO A 96 2.42 34.51 -5.37
N LEU A 97 2.04 33.56 -4.51
CA LEU A 97 1.42 33.82 -3.21
C LEU A 97 2.01 32.91 -2.11
N MET A 98 2.13 33.48 -0.90
CA MET A 98 2.68 32.85 0.31
C MET A 98 4.13 32.35 0.17
N PRO A 99 5.14 33.18 0.47
CA PRO A 99 6.53 32.74 0.52
C PRO A 99 6.70 31.54 1.46
N ASP A 100 7.38 30.50 0.99
CA ASP A 100 7.64 29.26 1.72
C ASP A 100 9.13 29.18 2.02
N ALA A 101 9.47 29.30 3.31
CA ALA A 101 10.84 29.34 3.79
C ALA A 101 11.52 27.96 3.82
N GLY A 102 10.75 26.86 3.85
CA GLY A 102 11.28 25.50 3.88
C GLY A 102 11.60 24.92 2.50
N ARG A 103 10.89 25.38 1.45
CA ARG A 103 11.05 24.88 0.07
C ARG A 103 11.74 25.86 -0.90
N GLY A 104 12.02 27.09 -0.48
CA GLY A 104 12.61 28.12 -1.34
C GLY A 104 11.68 28.53 -2.48
N GLY A 105 10.59 29.25 -2.17
CA GLY A 105 9.64 29.66 -3.20
C GLY A 105 8.37 30.31 -2.65
N ASN A 106 7.27 30.20 -3.38
CA ASN A 106 5.92 30.55 -2.91
C ASN A 106 5.06 29.29 -2.92
N LYS A 107 4.18 29.09 -1.94
CA LYS A 107 3.33 27.90 -1.79
C LYS A 107 2.25 27.80 -2.87
N PHE A 108 1.81 28.93 -3.42
CA PHE A 108 0.77 28.97 -4.44
C PHE A 108 1.10 29.92 -5.60
N THR A 109 0.45 29.67 -6.74
CA THR A 109 0.38 30.61 -7.86
C THR A 109 -1.07 30.86 -8.22
N LEU A 110 -1.47 32.13 -8.27
CA LEU A 110 -2.81 32.53 -8.70
C LEU A 110 -2.79 32.89 -10.18
N VAL A 111 -3.65 32.24 -10.98
CA VAL A 111 -3.78 32.44 -12.43
C VAL A 111 -5.07 33.17 -12.76
N TYR A 112 -5.00 34.13 -13.68
CA TYR A 112 -6.12 35.00 -14.06
C TYR A 112 -6.60 34.76 -15.48
N PHE A 113 -7.92 34.76 -15.68
CA PHE A 113 -8.57 34.80 -16.98
C PHE A 113 -9.66 35.88 -16.99
N ALA A 114 -9.52 36.86 -17.88
CA ALA A 114 -10.52 37.89 -18.11
C ALA A 114 -11.57 37.38 -19.12
N GLN A 115 -12.84 37.69 -18.87
CA GLN A 115 -13.90 37.34 -19.80
C GLN A 115 -14.06 38.42 -20.88
N GLU A 116 -14.14 38.00 -22.14
CA GLU A 116 -14.39 38.86 -23.30
C GLU A 116 -15.25 38.15 -24.35
N LYS A 117 -15.93 38.95 -25.18
CA LYS A 117 -16.63 38.44 -26.38
C LYS A 117 -16.33 39.36 -27.55
N ASP A 118 -15.86 38.78 -28.66
CA ASP A 118 -15.38 39.50 -29.85
C ASP A 118 -14.36 40.62 -29.55
N GLY A 119 -13.51 40.41 -28.54
CA GLY A 119 -12.49 41.39 -28.11
C GLY A 119 -13.02 42.56 -27.28
N ILE A 120 -14.30 42.55 -26.90
CA ILE A 120 -14.87 43.49 -25.93
C ILE A 120 -14.92 42.82 -24.55
N PRO A 121 -14.29 43.41 -23.51
CA PRO A 121 -14.29 42.82 -22.18
C PRO A 121 -15.67 42.85 -21.54
N VAL A 122 -16.02 41.77 -20.83
CA VAL A 122 -17.22 41.74 -19.98
C VAL A 122 -16.90 42.47 -18.68
N PHE A 123 -17.77 43.40 -18.30
CA PHE A 123 -17.57 44.20 -17.09
C PHE A 123 -17.49 43.30 -15.85
N ARG A 124 -16.32 43.28 -15.19
CA ARG A 124 -16.00 42.43 -14.04
C ARG A 124 -16.22 40.93 -14.26
N GLY A 125 -16.25 40.47 -15.51
CA GLY A 125 -16.22 39.05 -15.83
C GLY A 125 -14.78 38.56 -15.79
N GLU A 126 -14.46 37.69 -14.85
CA GLU A 126 -13.18 37.01 -14.77
C GLU A 126 -13.29 35.67 -14.03
N VAL A 127 -12.36 34.76 -14.31
CA VAL A 127 -12.14 33.52 -13.56
C VAL A 127 -10.71 33.52 -13.03
N ARG A 128 -10.54 33.12 -11.78
CA ARG A 128 -9.25 33.00 -11.09
C ARG A 128 -9.08 31.59 -10.59
N LEU A 129 -7.89 31.04 -10.76
CA LEU A 129 -7.57 29.67 -10.38
C LEU A 129 -6.31 29.69 -9.52
N LEU A 130 -6.41 29.19 -8.29
CA LEU A 130 -5.28 29.06 -7.38
C LEU A 130 -4.68 27.67 -7.53
N THR A 131 -3.41 27.60 -7.87
CA THR A 131 -2.66 26.34 -7.93
C THR A 131 -1.67 26.26 -6.79
N ARG A 132 -1.46 25.05 -6.26
CA ARG A 132 -0.32 24.79 -5.37
C ARG A 132 0.96 24.69 -6.18
N ASN A 133 2.08 25.16 -5.63
CA ASN A 133 3.40 25.00 -6.25
C ASN A 133 4.06 23.72 -5.69
N GLU A 134 3.49 22.59 -6.08
CA GLU A 134 3.97 21.23 -5.79
C GLU A 134 3.79 20.39 -7.07
N PRO A 135 4.36 19.17 -7.16
CA PRO A 135 4.23 18.33 -8.36
C PRO A 135 2.78 18.24 -8.86
N GLY A 136 2.58 18.44 -10.16
CA GLY A 136 1.26 18.46 -10.82
C GLY A 136 0.46 19.76 -10.71
N PHE A 137 0.98 20.78 -10.01
CA PHE A 137 0.37 22.12 -9.83
C PHE A 137 -1.15 22.10 -9.64
N PRO A 138 -1.68 21.36 -8.66
CA PRO A 138 -3.12 21.13 -8.57
C PRO A 138 -3.87 22.45 -8.40
N VAL A 139 -4.92 22.66 -9.21
CA VAL A 139 -5.88 23.74 -8.98
C VAL A 139 -6.70 23.37 -7.76
N VAL A 140 -6.55 24.13 -6.68
CA VAL A 140 -7.25 23.85 -5.40
C VAL A 140 -8.43 24.78 -5.14
N LEU A 141 -8.53 25.86 -5.91
CA LEU A 141 -9.63 26.82 -5.81
C LEU A 141 -9.87 27.50 -7.17
N VAL A 142 -11.11 27.45 -7.62
CA VAL A 142 -11.60 28.25 -8.75
C VAL A 142 -12.57 29.29 -8.22
N ALA A 143 -12.30 30.55 -8.51
CA ALA A 143 -13.15 31.69 -8.20
C ALA A 143 -13.66 32.30 -9.51
N SER A 144 -14.97 32.26 -9.74
CA SER A 144 -15.56 32.80 -10.95
C SER A 144 -16.47 33.99 -10.65
N SER A 145 -16.30 35.01 -11.47
CA SER A 145 -17.22 36.14 -11.59
C SER A 145 -17.79 36.27 -13.02
N ALA A 146 -17.50 35.29 -13.88
CA ALA A 146 -17.89 35.28 -15.28
C ALA A 146 -19.41 35.28 -15.46
N ARG A 147 -19.89 35.74 -16.62
CA ARG A 147 -21.31 35.97 -16.93
C ARG A 147 -21.75 35.15 -18.12
N ASN A 148 -22.85 34.44 -18.00
CA ASN A 148 -23.46 33.79 -19.17
C ASN A 148 -24.05 34.88 -20.09
N LEU A 149 -23.49 34.98 -21.30
CA LEU A 149 -23.91 35.97 -22.30
C LEU A 149 -24.97 35.43 -23.28
N GLY A 150 -25.31 34.14 -23.21
CA GLY A 150 -26.25 33.49 -24.13
C GLY A 150 -25.94 33.79 -25.60
N GLU A 151 -27.00 34.12 -26.35
CA GLU A 151 -26.92 34.45 -27.79
C GLU A 151 -26.52 35.91 -28.08
N PHE A 152 -26.05 36.67 -27.08
CA PHE A 152 -25.66 38.07 -27.27
C PHE A 152 -24.58 38.25 -28.35
N VAL A 153 -24.74 39.24 -29.23
CA VAL A 153 -23.80 39.57 -30.32
C VAL A 153 -23.33 41.01 -30.18
N VAL A 154 -22.02 41.24 -30.36
CA VAL A 154 -21.42 42.57 -30.28
C VAL A 154 -21.77 43.41 -31.51
N ASP A 155 -22.46 44.53 -31.31
CA ASP A 155 -22.65 45.56 -32.34
C ASP A 155 -21.37 46.38 -32.50
N ARG A 156 -20.57 46.06 -33.51
CA ARG A 156 -19.30 46.75 -33.81
C ARG A 156 -19.46 48.21 -34.19
N GLY A 157 -20.63 48.62 -34.69
CA GLY A 157 -20.90 50.02 -35.02
C GLY A 157 -21.01 50.87 -33.77
N VAL A 158 -21.73 50.36 -32.76
CA VAL A 158 -21.85 50.99 -31.44
C VAL A 158 -20.52 50.95 -30.70
N ALA A 159 -19.82 49.81 -30.70
CA ALA A 159 -18.52 49.67 -30.03
C ALA A 159 -17.45 50.64 -30.58
N ALA A 160 -17.46 50.94 -31.89
CA ALA A 160 -16.53 51.88 -32.50
C ALA A 160 -16.84 53.35 -32.22
N LYS A 161 -18.09 53.68 -31.89
CA LYS A 161 -18.58 55.04 -31.60
C LYS A 161 -19.62 55.01 -30.49
N PRO A 162 -19.21 54.77 -29.23
CA PRO A 162 -20.13 54.76 -28.12
C PRO A 162 -20.58 56.18 -27.77
N PHE A 163 -21.63 56.28 -26.98
CA PHE A 163 -22.02 57.55 -26.36
C PHE A 163 -20.83 58.14 -25.58
N ASP A 164 -20.48 59.41 -25.83
CA ASP A 164 -19.22 60.00 -25.36
C ASP A 164 -19.39 61.27 -24.50
N ARG A 165 -20.63 61.70 -24.23
CA ARG A 165 -20.93 62.92 -23.45
C ARG A 165 -21.07 62.61 -21.95
N LEU A 166 -19.96 62.30 -21.29
CA LEU A 166 -19.92 61.85 -19.89
C LEU A 166 -20.56 62.84 -18.90
N GLU A 167 -20.48 64.14 -19.21
CA GLU A 167 -21.10 65.21 -18.44
C GLU A 167 -22.64 65.17 -18.44
N GLN A 168 -23.25 64.47 -19.41
CA GLN A 168 -24.70 64.24 -19.44
C GLN A 168 -25.11 63.04 -18.59
N ILE A 169 -24.19 62.10 -18.35
CA ILE A 169 -24.43 60.87 -17.59
C ILE A 169 -24.24 61.13 -16.09
N ALA A 170 -23.20 61.88 -15.73
CA ALA A 170 -22.88 62.24 -14.34
C ALA A 170 -22.62 63.75 -14.22
N PRO A 171 -23.65 64.60 -14.37
CA PRO A 171 -23.54 66.06 -14.33
C PRO A 171 -23.08 66.62 -12.98
N GLU A 172 -23.14 65.83 -11.91
CA GLU A 172 -22.70 66.17 -10.56
C GLU A 172 -21.19 66.04 -10.33
N MET A 173 -20.47 65.40 -11.25
CA MET A 173 -19.03 65.15 -11.19
C MET A 173 -18.27 66.21 -12.00
N THR A 174 -16.98 66.40 -11.70
CA THR A 174 -16.15 67.42 -12.37
C THR A 174 -15.00 66.83 -13.17
N ASN A 175 -14.54 65.64 -12.81
CA ASN A 175 -13.47 64.91 -13.49
C ASN A 175 -13.99 63.57 -14.00
N TYR A 176 -13.53 63.18 -15.18
CA TYR A 176 -13.93 61.95 -15.85
C TYR A 176 -12.69 61.24 -16.40
N SER A 177 -12.63 59.92 -16.25
CA SER A 177 -11.63 59.11 -16.95
C SER A 177 -11.97 58.92 -18.42
N ASP A 178 -11.04 58.34 -19.17
CA ASP A 178 -11.31 57.83 -20.51
C ASP A 178 -12.43 56.77 -20.48
N ILE A 179 -13.13 56.66 -21.61
CA ILE A 179 -14.18 55.67 -21.84
C ILE A 179 -13.54 54.33 -22.19
N GLN A 180 -14.00 53.28 -21.52
CA GLN A 180 -13.77 51.90 -21.96
C GLN A 180 -15.10 51.27 -22.36
N VAL A 181 -15.16 50.69 -23.57
CA VAL A 181 -16.33 49.92 -24.00
C VAL A 181 -16.27 48.53 -23.37
N VAL A 182 -17.36 48.11 -22.75
CA VAL A 182 -17.52 46.82 -22.07
C VAL A 182 -18.86 46.18 -22.44
N ILE A 183 -19.02 44.89 -22.17
CA ILE A 183 -20.32 44.23 -22.14
C ILE A 183 -20.82 44.25 -20.70
N TRP A 184 -21.97 44.88 -20.47
CA TRP A 184 -22.67 44.84 -19.18
C TRP A 184 -23.64 43.67 -19.16
N ALA A 185 -23.43 42.73 -18.25
CA ALA A 185 -24.29 41.56 -18.03
C ALA A 185 -24.64 41.36 -16.54
N GLY A 186 -24.62 42.46 -15.76
CA GLY A 186 -25.00 42.48 -14.34
C GLY A 186 -23.82 42.43 -13.36
N ILE A 187 -24.14 42.57 -12.06
CA ILE A 187 -23.24 42.41 -10.92
C ILE A 187 -23.81 41.39 -9.94
N ASP A 188 -22.97 40.85 -9.04
CA ASP A 188 -23.35 39.84 -8.03
C ASP A 188 -24.18 38.68 -8.63
N ASP A 189 -25.35 38.35 -8.09
CA ASP A 189 -26.26 37.30 -8.57
C ASP A 189 -27.30 37.80 -9.60
N ALA A 190 -27.32 39.09 -9.92
CA ALA A 190 -28.30 39.67 -10.83
C ALA A 190 -28.04 39.24 -12.29
N GLN A 191 -28.96 38.45 -12.84
CA GLN A 191 -28.98 38.10 -14.26
C GLN A 191 -29.74 39.18 -15.04
N VAL A 192 -29.03 39.94 -15.86
CA VAL A 192 -29.61 40.95 -16.75
C VAL A 192 -29.21 40.65 -18.19
N GLU A 193 -30.09 40.99 -19.12
CA GLU A 193 -29.80 40.84 -20.55
C GLU A 193 -28.52 41.62 -20.93
N PRO A 194 -27.53 40.97 -21.56
CA PRO A 194 -26.28 41.63 -21.88
C PRO A 194 -26.48 42.79 -22.87
N VAL A 195 -25.80 43.92 -22.62
CA VAL A 195 -25.79 45.10 -23.50
C VAL A 195 -24.38 45.66 -23.66
N LEU A 196 -24.11 46.33 -24.78
CA LEU A 196 -22.90 47.14 -24.90
C LEU A 196 -23.02 48.37 -23.99
N ALA A 197 -21.98 48.60 -23.19
CA ALA A 197 -21.91 49.68 -22.24
C ALA A 197 -20.55 50.39 -22.31
N ILE A 198 -20.50 51.58 -21.73
CA ILE A 198 -19.28 52.31 -21.45
C ILE A 198 -19.03 52.31 -19.96
N THR A 199 -17.77 52.13 -19.57
CA THR A 199 -17.29 52.40 -18.22
C THR A 199 -16.43 53.64 -18.21
N PHE A 200 -16.60 54.43 -17.15
CA PHE A 200 -15.73 55.54 -16.82
C PHE A 200 -15.83 55.80 -15.32
N THR A 201 -14.74 56.22 -14.69
CA THR A 201 -14.80 56.76 -13.34
C THR A 201 -15.05 58.25 -13.39
N ALA A 202 -15.87 58.76 -12.48
CA ALA A 202 -16.04 60.19 -12.30
C ALA A 202 -15.95 60.56 -10.82
N ASP A 203 -15.32 61.69 -10.56
CA ASP A 203 -15.14 62.25 -9.23
C ASP A 203 -15.44 63.75 -9.20
N ASN A 204 -15.68 64.24 -7.99
CA ASN A 204 -15.94 65.64 -7.71
C ASN A 204 -14.84 66.26 -6.84
N TYR A 205 -13.62 65.73 -6.88
CA TYR A 205 -12.55 66.10 -5.95
C TYR A 205 -12.16 67.58 -6.05
N ASP A 206 -12.37 68.19 -7.21
CA ASP A 206 -12.11 69.62 -7.44
C ASP A 206 -13.26 70.54 -6.99
N ASN A 207 -14.36 69.98 -6.46
CA ASN A 207 -15.46 70.74 -5.88
C ASN A 207 -15.33 70.82 -4.34
N PRO A 208 -14.74 71.90 -3.79
CA PRO A 208 -14.42 72.00 -2.35
C PRO A 208 -15.65 72.09 -1.44
N ASN A 209 -16.86 72.19 -2.01
CA ASN A 209 -18.12 72.33 -1.27
C ASN A 209 -19.01 71.07 -1.33
N ALA A 210 -18.58 70.02 -2.02
CA ALA A 210 -19.28 68.74 -2.10
C ALA A 210 -18.60 67.68 -1.22
N LYS A 211 -19.36 66.67 -0.77
CA LYS A 211 -18.76 65.49 -0.14
C LYS A 211 -17.90 64.77 -1.20
N PRO A 212 -16.67 64.33 -0.87
CA PRO A 212 -15.83 63.61 -1.81
C PRO A 212 -16.54 62.34 -2.25
N GLU A 213 -16.75 62.23 -3.54
CA GLU A 213 -17.41 61.12 -4.17
C GLU A 213 -16.55 60.66 -5.34
N ARG A 214 -16.40 59.34 -5.44
CA ARG A 214 -15.78 58.73 -6.61
C ARG A 214 -16.61 57.53 -6.97
N TRP A 215 -17.10 57.54 -8.20
CA TRP A 215 -18.00 56.54 -8.69
C TRP A 215 -17.42 55.90 -9.96
N LEU A 216 -17.62 54.60 -10.09
CA LEU A 216 -17.51 53.91 -11.36
C LEU A 216 -18.89 53.90 -11.99
N TYR A 217 -19.03 54.52 -13.16
CA TYR A 217 -20.25 54.46 -13.95
C TYR A 217 -20.13 53.36 -14.99
N VAL A 218 -21.23 52.64 -15.18
CA VAL A 218 -21.51 51.80 -16.33
C VAL A 218 -22.78 52.32 -16.97
N ALA A 219 -22.69 52.78 -18.20
CA ALA A 219 -23.83 53.35 -18.92
C ALA A 219 -24.01 52.66 -20.27
N ASP A 220 -25.25 52.55 -20.73
CA ASP A 220 -25.60 51.98 -22.03
C ASP A 220 -24.88 52.74 -23.16
N ALA A 221 -24.16 52.02 -24.02
CA ALA A 221 -23.29 52.62 -25.02
C ALA A 221 -24.05 53.34 -26.15
N VAL A 222 -25.36 53.13 -26.28
CA VAL A 222 -26.21 53.78 -27.30
C VAL A 222 -26.89 55.02 -26.73
N THR A 223 -27.40 54.93 -25.51
CA THR A 223 -28.30 55.91 -24.91
C THR A 223 -27.67 56.78 -23.83
N GLY A 224 -26.56 56.34 -23.23
CA GLY A 224 -25.95 56.99 -22.07
C GLY A 224 -26.70 56.76 -20.76
N ASN A 225 -27.74 55.92 -20.74
CA ASN A 225 -28.48 55.60 -19.52
C ASN A 225 -27.58 54.83 -18.54
N VAL A 226 -27.50 55.26 -17.28
CA VAL A 226 -26.74 54.56 -16.24
C VAL A 226 -27.36 53.19 -15.99
N LEU A 227 -26.61 52.13 -16.31
CA LEU A 227 -26.97 50.73 -16.07
C LEU A 227 -26.54 50.30 -14.67
N TYR A 228 -25.40 50.81 -14.23
CA TYR A 228 -24.86 50.59 -12.90
C TYR A 228 -23.96 51.73 -12.51
N LYS A 229 -23.96 52.04 -11.23
CA LYS A 229 -22.95 52.89 -10.64
C LYS A 229 -22.50 52.28 -9.34
N GLU A 230 -21.20 52.23 -9.15
CA GLU A 230 -20.60 51.75 -7.92
C GLU A 230 -19.95 52.91 -7.21
N ASN A 231 -20.22 53.01 -5.92
CA ASN A 231 -19.41 53.87 -5.09
C ASN A 231 -18.04 53.22 -4.94
N LEU A 232 -16.98 53.82 -5.48
CA LEU A 232 -15.61 53.32 -5.33
C LEU A 232 -15.05 53.60 -3.92
N ILE A 233 -15.86 54.15 -3.01
CA ILE A 233 -15.58 54.20 -1.58
C ILE A 233 -16.00 52.84 -0.97
N ARG A 234 -15.03 51.98 -0.61
CA ARG A 234 -15.31 50.67 0.02
C ARG A 234 -15.79 50.83 1.47
N PHE A 235 -16.87 50.14 1.85
CA PHE A 235 -17.30 49.93 3.24
C PHE A 235 -16.76 48.60 3.77
N ALA A 236 -16.61 48.47 5.08
CA ALA A 236 -15.78 47.41 5.65
C ALA A 236 -16.56 46.47 6.61
N PRO A 237 -16.23 45.17 6.66
CA PRO A 237 -16.95 44.15 7.45
C PRO A 237 -16.91 44.40 8.96
N ILE A 238 -17.78 43.73 9.73
CA ILE A 238 -17.61 43.65 11.19
C ILE A 238 -16.54 42.60 11.44
N THR A 239 -15.34 43.06 11.74
CA THR A 239 -14.20 42.23 12.11
C THR A 239 -13.88 42.44 13.57
N GLY A 240 -13.22 41.47 14.17
CA GLY A 240 -12.75 41.62 15.54
C GLY A 240 -11.96 40.42 16.01
N HIS A 241 -11.69 40.42 17.30
CA HIS A 241 -10.92 39.39 17.99
C HIS A 241 -11.62 39.04 19.30
N VAL A 242 -11.64 37.76 19.66
CA VAL A 242 -12.16 37.28 20.94
C VAL A 242 -11.01 36.72 21.77
N GLN A 243 -10.86 37.27 22.96
CA GLN A 243 -9.87 36.87 23.95
C GLN A 243 -10.53 36.87 25.34
N GLY A 244 -9.86 36.29 26.32
CA GLY A 244 -10.29 36.31 27.71
C GLY A 244 -9.09 36.40 28.65
N MET A 245 -9.33 36.91 29.86
CA MET A 245 -8.36 36.83 30.96
C MET A 245 -8.44 35.42 31.55
N ALA A 246 -7.56 34.52 31.09
CA ALA A 246 -7.48 33.13 31.52
C ALA A 246 -6.24 32.91 32.39
N THR A 247 -6.33 32.00 33.36
CA THR A 247 -5.20 31.61 34.22
C THR A 247 -4.05 31.05 33.39
N GLU A 248 -2.83 31.53 33.64
CA GLU A 248 -1.62 31.06 32.97
C GLU A 248 -1.22 29.65 33.44
N GLY A 249 -1.07 28.73 32.47
CA GLY A 249 -0.54 27.39 32.69
C GLY A 249 -1.44 26.46 33.52
N ALA A 250 -0.83 25.42 34.09
CA ALA A 250 -1.51 24.31 34.75
C ALA A 250 -1.99 24.59 36.18
N LYS A 251 -1.63 25.74 36.77
CA LYS A 251 -1.89 26.02 38.19
C LYS A 251 -3.31 26.54 38.41
N ALA A 252 -3.85 26.31 39.60
CA ALA A 252 -5.11 26.89 40.02
C ALA A 252 -5.11 28.42 39.89
N ASP A 253 -6.30 28.99 39.73
CA ASP A 253 -6.52 30.41 39.51
C ASP A 253 -6.07 31.33 40.66
N ILE A 254 -5.94 30.78 41.86
CA ILE A 254 -5.36 31.45 43.03
C ILE A 254 -3.82 31.43 43.04
N CYS A 255 -3.19 30.63 42.18
CA CYS A 255 -1.76 30.32 42.17
C CYS A 255 -1.01 30.83 40.95
N SER A 256 -1.71 31.32 39.93
CA SER A 256 -1.09 31.90 38.73
C SER A 256 -1.90 33.09 38.22
N PRO A 257 -1.23 34.09 37.62
CA PRO A 257 -1.90 35.27 37.13
C PRO A 257 -2.78 34.94 35.92
N GLU A 258 -3.78 35.78 35.68
CA GLU A 258 -4.55 35.73 34.46
C GLU A 258 -3.85 36.55 33.36
N LEU A 259 -3.73 35.95 32.19
CA LEU A 259 -3.18 36.56 30.99
C LEU A 259 -4.24 36.66 29.91
N VAL A 260 -4.07 37.67 29.05
CA VAL A 260 -4.86 37.79 27.84
C VAL A 260 -4.57 36.58 26.96
N THR A 261 -5.56 35.72 26.83
CA THR A 261 -5.47 34.47 26.08
C THR A 261 -6.53 34.43 24.99
N VAL A 262 -6.15 33.95 23.83
CA VAL A 262 -7.05 33.79 22.68
C VAL A 262 -8.19 32.84 23.04
N MET A 263 -9.41 33.21 22.68
CA MET A 263 -10.57 32.31 22.76
C MET A 263 -10.86 31.79 21.35
N ALA A 264 -10.16 30.72 20.98
CA ALA A 264 -10.33 30.05 19.69
C ALA A 264 -11.77 29.57 19.52
N TRP A 265 -12.27 29.59 18.28
CA TRP A 265 -13.57 29.00 17.91
C TRP A 265 -14.80 29.64 18.59
N ALA A 266 -14.64 30.76 19.29
CA ALA A 266 -15.69 31.42 20.06
C ALA A 266 -16.80 31.98 19.17
N ARG A 267 -18.05 31.85 19.61
CA ARG A 267 -19.21 32.35 18.88
C ARG A 267 -19.40 33.85 19.10
N VAL A 268 -19.63 34.57 18.01
CA VAL A 268 -19.95 36.01 18.02
C VAL A 268 -21.20 36.26 17.19
N SER A 269 -22.12 37.12 17.63
CA SER A 269 -23.34 37.43 16.87
C SER A 269 -23.66 38.92 16.83
N VAL A 270 -24.30 39.36 15.75
CA VAL A 270 -24.92 40.69 15.66
C VAL A 270 -26.34 40.57 16.20
N THR A 271 -26.77 41.44 17.12
CA THR A 271 -28.13 41.41 17.68
C THR A 271 -29.17 41.55 16.56
N GLY A 272 -30.00 40.52 16.36
CA GLY A 272 -31.00 40.48 15.28
C GLY A 272 -30.41 40.29 13.88
N GLY A 273 -29.13 39.93 13.78
CA GLY A 273 -28.39 39.69 12.54
C GLY A 273 -27.74 38.30 12.50
N GLY A 274 -26.64 38.17 11.75
CA GLY A 274 -25.91 36.91 11.58
C GLY A 274 -24.98 36.55 12.75
N THR A 275 -24.59 35.28 12.80
CA THR A 275 -23.59 34.71 13.72
C THR A 275 -22.32 34.36 12.95
N GLY A 276 -21.17 34.52 13.57
CA GLY A 276 -19.87 34.02 13.12
C GLY A 276 -19.13 33.32 14.25
N TYR A 277 -18.03 32.66 13.91
CA TYR A 277 -17.13 31.99 14.85
C TYR A 277 -15.73 32.55 14.65
N ALA A 278 -14.97 32.62 15.74
CA ALA A 278 -13.55 32.93 15.67
C ALA A 278 -12.77 31.76 15.04
N ASP A 279 -11.61 32.05 14.44
CA ASP A 279 -10.63 31.05 14.04
C ASP A 279 -9.75 30.59 15.24
N GLY A 280 -8.73 29.77 14.97
CA GLY A 280 -7.78 29.30 15.99
C GLY A 280 -7.00 30.44 16.65
N GLU A 281 -6.84 31.57 15.95
CA GLU A 281 -6.23 32.79 16.45
C GLU A 281 -7.25 33.77 17.06
N GLY A 282 -8.51 33.38 17.28
CA GLY A 282 -9.52 34.21 17.93
C GLY A 282 -10.11 35.31 17.03
N ASN A 283 -9.76 35.38 15.75
CA ASN A 283 -10.26 36.42 14.85
C ASN A 283 -11.60 36.01 14.26
N PHE A 284 -12.53 36.96 14.19
CA PHE A 284 -13.83 36.75 13.57
C PHE A 284 -14.12 37.80 12.49
N SER A 285 -14.92 37.42 11.51
CA SER A 285 -15.46 38.31 10.49
C SER A 285 -16.91 37.96 10.22
N ILE A 286 -17.82 38.88 10.53
CA ILE A 286 -19.25 38.74 10.24
C ILE A 286 -19.58 39.66 9.05
N PRO A 287 -20.04 39.10 7.92
CA PRO A 287 -20.50 39.90 6.79
C PRO A 287 -21.60 40.89 7.22
N HIS A 288 -21.40 42.18 6.93
CA HIS A 288 -22.35 43.23 7.26
C HIS A 288 -22.37 44.34 6.21
N SER A 289 -23.57 44.73 5.76
CA SER A 289 -23.77 45.65 4.64
C SER A 289 -24.02 47.12 5.04
N GLY A 290 -24.20 47.42 6.33
CA GLY A 290 -24.35 48.78 6.85
C GLY A 290 -23.01 49.42 7.25
N SER A 291 -22.98 50.74 7.39
CA SER A 291 -21.85 51.50 7.97
C SER A 291 -22.18 52.11 9.34
N SER A 292 -23.43 51.98 9.78
CA SER A 292 -23.87 52.44 11.08
C SER A 292 -23.39 51.48 12.17
N PRO A 293 -23.05 51.98 13.37
CA PRO A 293 -22.70 51.09 14.48
C PRO A 293 -23.83 50.11 14.81
N VAL A 294 -23.49 48.85 15.06
CA VAL A 294 -24.44 47.78 15.45
C VAL A 294 -24.02 47.14 16.77
N THR A 295 -24.95 46.51 17.47
CA THR A 295 -24.65 45.74 18.67
C THR A 295 -24.16 44.33 18.29
N VAL A 296 -22.96 43.99 18.77
CA VAL A 296 -22.32 42.69 18.60
C VAL A 296 -22.14 42.06 19.98
N GLN A 297 -22.37 40.74 20.08
CA GLN A 297 -22.29 39.98 21.32
C GLN A 297 -21.31 38.81 21.18
N SER A 298 -20.56 38.56 22.25
CA SER A 298 -19.63 37.41 22.37
C SER A 298 -20.06 36.55 23.56
N PHE A 299 -19.97 35.23 23.43
CA PHE A 299 -20.55 34.25 24.37
C PHE A 299 -19.51 33.25 24.88
N MET A 300 -19.80 32.61 26.02
CA MET A 300 -19.07 31.43 26.55
C MET A 300 -19.42 30.11 25.81
N THR A 301 -19.62 30.19 24.49
CA THR A 301 -19.92 29.03 23.64
C THR A 301 -19.24 29.22 22.28
N GLY A 302 -18.88 28.12 21.62
CA GLY A 302 -18.12 28.12 20.37
C GLY A 302 -18.56 27.03 19.40
N THR A 303 -17.66 26.65 18.51
CA THR A 303 -17.88 25.54 17.56
C THR A 303 -17.92 24.19 18.29
N TYR A 304 -16.95 23.95 19.17
CA TYR A 304 -16.69 22.63 19.75
C TYR A 304 -17.26 22.47 21.15
N PHE A 305 -17.22 23.53 21.97
CA PHE A 305 -17.62 23.48 23.37
C PHE A 305 -18.69 24.51 23.71
N SER A 306 -19.56 24.17 24.67
CA SER A 306 -20.50 25.10 25.28
C SER A 306 -20.32 25.09 26.80
N VAL A 307 -19.97 26.25 27.37
CA VAL A 307 -19.82 26.39 28.82
C VAL A 307 -21.13 26.88 29.43
N ASP A 308 -21.65 26.10 30.37
CA ASP A 308 -22.87 26.38 31.12
C ASP A 308 -22.53 26.70 32.58
N ASN A 309 -22.99 27.86 33.07
CA ASN A 309 -22.68 28.32 34.42
C ASN A 309 -23.78 27.88 35.41
N TRP A 310 -23.52 26.86 36.22
CA TRP A 310 -24.53 26.32 37.13
C TRP A 310 -24.97 27.32 38.23
N ALA A 311 -24.07 28.22 38.63
CA ALA A 311 -24.32 29.18 39.71
C ALA A 311 -25.06 30.45 39.25
N GLY A 312 -25.36 30.60 37.96
CA GLY A 312 -25.97 31.83 37.45
C GLY A 312 -26.12 31.90 35.94
N ALA A 313 -25.94 33.09 35.37
CA ALA A 313 -25.91 33.28 33.92
C ALA A 313 -24.46 33.21 33.41
N GLU A 314 -24.29 32.77 32.17
CA GLU A 314 -23.01 32.81 31.46
C GLU A 314 -22.60 34.26 31.17
N GLU A 315 -21.30 34.52 31.16
CA GLU A 315 -20.81 35.82 30.72
C GLU A 315 -21.12 36.03 29.24
N THR A 316 -21.82 37.12 28.93
CA THR A 316 -22.07 37.59 27.56
C THR A 316 -21.64 39.03 27.46
N LEU A 317 -20.65 39.32 26.62
CA LEU A 317 -20.22 40.68 26.34
C LEU A 317 -21.07 41.26 25.23
N SER A 318 -21.31 42.57 25.27
CA SER A 318 -22.05 43.29 24.24
C SER A 318 -21.40 44.64 23.98
N ALA A 319 -21.05 44.90 22.72
CA ALA A 319 -20.40 46.13 22.31
C ALA A 319 -21.08 46.74 21.08
N THR A 320 -20.97 48.06 20.95
CA THR A 320 -21.40 48.76 19.73
C THR A 320 -20.21 48.83 18.78
N VAL A 321 -20.23 48.04 17.71
CA VAL A 321 -19.13 47.91 16.75
C VAL A 321 -19.49 48.66 15.47
N THR A 322 -18.54 49.46 14.97
CA THR A 322 -18.68 50.14 13.67
C THR A 322 -18.07 49.27 12.58
N PRO A 323 -18.83 48.87 11.54
CA PRO A 323 -18.30 48.11 10.42
C PRO A 323 -17.06 48.77 9.82
N GLY A 324 -15.96 48.01 9.74
CA GLY A 324 -14.64 48.47 9.30
C GLY A 324 -13.64 48.87 10.36
N VAL A 325 -14.08 48.91 11.63
CA VAL A 325 -13.19 49.11 12.76
C VAL A 325 -13.18 47.81 13.57
N PRO A 326 -12.05 47.09 13.61
CA PRO A 326 -11.95 45.89 14.43
C PRO A 326 -12.27 46.18 15.90
N TYR A 327 -13.02 45.29 16.54
CA TYR A 327 -13.30 45.35 17.98
C TYR A 327 -12.81 44.09 18.68
N THR A 328 -12.18 44.25 19.84
CA THR A 328 -11.72 43.13 20.66
C THR A 328 -12.66 42.92 21.83
N PHE A 329 -13.24 41.72 21.92
CA PHE A 329 -13.96 41.26 23.12
C PHE A 329 -12.95 40.63 24.07
N THR A 330 -12.88 41.13 25.31
CA THR A 330 -12.06 40.56 26.38
C THR A 330 -12.98 40.03 27.47
N HIS A 331 -13.21 38.73 27.49
CA HIS A 331 -13.96 38.05 28.54
C HIS A 331 -13.19 38.05 29.87
N ASN A 332 -13.91 38.09 30.99
CA ASN A 332 -13.32 38.23 32.32
C ASN A 332 -12.35 39.44 32.46
N GLU A 333 -12.55 40.54 31.72
CA GLU A 333 -11.63 41.69 31.71
C GLU A 333 -11.40 42.31 33.10
N GLU A 334 -12.46 42.40 33.92
CA GLU A 334 -12.34 42.93 35.28
C GLU A 334 -11.62 41.97 36.23
N ASN A 335 -11.65 40.66 35.93
CA ASN A 335 -11.01 39.59 36.69
C ASN A 335 -11.28 39.63 38.22
N ILE A 336 -12.53 39.91 38.60
CA ILE A 336 -12.95 40.04 40.02
C ILE A 336 -13.80 38.87 40.53
N SER A 337 -14.19 37.93 39.67
CA SER A 337 -15.07 36.81 40.02
C SER A 337 -14.49 35.49 39.54
N ASP A 338 -14.26 34.57 40.48
CA ASP A 338 -13.90 33.18 40.23
C ASP A 338 -14.97 32.45 39.39
N LEU A 339 -16.25 32.80 39.57
CA LEU A 339 -17.36 32.25 38.77
C LEU A 339 -17.27 32.59 37.28
N VAL A 340 -16.74 33.77 36.93
CA VAL A 340 -16.55 34.20 35.54
C VAL A 340 -15.23 33.66 35.00
N ARG A 341 -14.18 33.69 35.83
CA ARG A 341 -12.86 33.17 35.48
C ARG A 341 -12.89 31.68 35.14
N SER A 342 -13.63 30.87 35.90
CA SER A 342 -13.79 29.43 35.62
C SER A 342 -14.41 29.18 34.24
N GLN A 343 -15.35 30.01 33.79
CA GLN A 343 -15.95 29.90 32.46
C GLN A 343 -14.89 30.10 31.36
N VAL A 344 -14.08 31.16 31.49
CA VAL A 344 -13.02 31.48 30.52
C VAL A 344 -11.93 30.41 30.52
N ASN A 345 -11.46 30.01 31.70
CA ASN A 345 -10.45 28.97 31.85
C ASN A 345 -10.90 27.66 31.19
N CYS A 346 -12.12 27.21 31.50
CA CYS A 346 -12.63 25.96 30.97
C CYS A 346 -12.80 26.00 29.44
N TYR A 347 -13.34 27.11 28.91
CA TYR A 347 -13.50 27.26 27.46
C TYR A 347 -12.16 27.22 26.72
N VAL A 348 -11.17 27.96 27.21
CA VAL A 348 -9.85 28.06 26.56
C VAL A 348 -9.10 26.73 26.63
N SER A 349 -9.06 26.09 27.80
CA SER A 349 -8.30 24.85 27.98
C SER A 349 -8.92 23.69 27.19
N ALA A 350 -10.26 23.57 27.15
CA ALA A 350 -10.93 22.51 26.39
C ALA A 350 -10.60 22.55 24.89
N ASN A 351 -10.61 23.75 24.28
CA ASN A 351 -10.19 23.88 22.89
C ASN A 351 -8.69 23.59 22.71
N ARG A 352 -7.84 23.98 23.67
CA ARG A 352 -6.39 23.72 23.61
C ARG A 352 -6.08 22.22 23.65
N VAL A 353 -6.62 21.48 24.62
CA VAL A 353 -6.36 20.04 24.75
C VAL A 353 -6.94 19.26 23.56
N ARG A 354 -8.12 19.64 23.08
CA ARG A 354 -8.70 19.08 21.84
C ARG A 354 -7.76 19.29 20.64
N ASP A 355 -7.31 20.52 20.42
CA ASP A 355 -6.45 20.83 19.27
C ASP A 355 -5.07 20.17 19.42
N TRP A 356 -4.57 19.98 20.65
CA TRP A 356 -3.35 19.21 20.94
C TRP A 356 -3.50 17.72 20.60
N ILE A 357 -4.64 17.09 20.94
CA ILE A 357 -4.96 15.70 20.57
C ILE A 357 -5.03 15.56 19.04
N LEU A 358 -5.74 16.46 18.37
CA LEU A 358 -5.91 16.41 16.92
C LEU A 358 -4.64 16.76 16.15
N ALA A 359 -3.68 17.43 16.79
CA ALA A 359 -2.34 17.59 16.22
C ALA A 359 -1.57 16.25 16.18
N GLN A 360 -1.86 15.32 17.10
CA GLN A 360 -1.26 13.98 17.11
C GLN A 360 -2.03 12.99 16.24
N ASN A 361 -3.37 13.09 16.23
CA ASN A 361 -4.24 12.27 15.41
C ASN A 361 -5.44 13.09 14.91
N PRO A 362 -5.38 13.66 13.69
CA PRO A 362 -6.46 14.48 13.13
C PRO A 362 -7.79 13.73 12.95
N GLY A 363 -7.73 12.40 12.87
CA GLY A 363 -8.87 11.50 12.70
C GLY A 363 -9.36 10.88 13.99
N PHE A 364 -8.88 11.30 15.17
CA PHE A 364 -9.20 10.65 16.44
C PHE A 364 -10.72 10.47 16.59
N PRO A 365 -11.21 9.23 16.81
CA PRO A 365 -12.64 8.93 16.85
C PRO A 365 -13.37 9.82 17.86
N GLY A 366 -14.58 10.28 17.52
CA GLY A 366 -15.36 11.18 18.36
C GLY A 366 -14.84 12.63 18.39
N ILE A 367 -13.58 12.84 18.75
CA ILE A 367 -12.95 14.15 18.99
C ILE A 367 -12.86 15.00 17.69
N SER A 368 -12.52 14.37 16.56
CA SER A 368 -12.36 15.05 15.26
C SER A 368 -13.67 15.67 14.73
N THR A 369 -14.82 15.11 15.10
CA THR A 369 -16.15 15.53 14.64
C THR A 369 -17.03 16.12 15.75
N GLU A 370 -16.52 16.16 16.97
CA GLU A 370 -17.20 16.69 18.15
C GLU A 370 -17.70 18.11 17.90
N THR A 371 -18.93 18.41 18.32
CA THR A 371 -19.46 19.77 18.33
C THR A 371 -20.37 19.95 19.55
N ASN A 372 -20.33 21.16 20.13
CA ASN A 372 -21.17 21.54 21.26
C ASN A 372 -21.07 20.59 22.49
N PHE A 373 -19.88 20.06 22.78
CA PHE A 373 -19.62 19.27 23.98
C PHE A 373 -19.84 20.13 25.24
N PRO A 374 -20.70 19.71 26.19
CA PRO A 374 -21.03 20.50 27.37
C PRO A 374 -19.91 20.55 28.41
N ILE A 375 -19.65 21.76 28.91
CA ILE A 375 -18.77 22.01 30.05
C ILE A 375 -19.56 22.72 31.15
N TYR A 376 -19.80 22.04 32.27
CA TYR A 376 -20.54 22.60 33.40
C TYR A 376 -19.58 23.16 34.44
N VAL A 377 -19.62 24.47 34.66
CA VAL A 377 -18.78 25.13 35.67
C VAL A 377 -19.60 25.62 36.85
N ASN A 378 -18.91 25.86 37.97
CA ASN A 378 -19.49 26.38 39.20
C ASN A 378 -20.60 25.49 39.78
N ARG A 379 -20.47 24.17 39.65
CA ARG A 379 -21.45 23.23 40.21
C ARG A 379 -21.44 23.27 41.74
N THR A 380 -22.62 23.04 42.32
CA THR A 380 -22.84 23.05 43.78
C THR A 380 -23.69 21.87 44.24
N ASP A 381 -23.78 20.81 43.43
CA ASP A 381 -24.52 19.60 43.76
C ASP A 381 -23.71 18.63 44.63
N GLY A 382 -24.20 17.40 44.82
CA GLY A 382 -23.69 16.48 45.83
C GLY A 382 -22.24 16.00 45.65
N TYR A 383 -21.63 16.20 44.47
CA TYR A 383 -20.21 15.91 44.22
C TYR A 383 -19.30 17.09 44.55
N CYS A 384 -19.87 18.26 44.87
CA CYS A 384 -19.17 19.48 45.22
C CYS A 384 -19.29 19.82 46.72
N PRO A 385 -18.33 20.57 47.30
CA PRO A 385 -17.14 21.17 46.69
C PRO A 385 -15.92 20.21 46.65
N CYS A 386 -14.79 20.69 46.13
CA CYS A 386 -13.50 19.97 46.09
C CYS A 386 -13.47 18.74 45.16
N ASN A 387 -14.10 18.83 43.99
CA ASN A 387 -14.05 17.77 42.99
C ASN A 387 -14.14 18.32 41.56
N ALA A 388 -13.81 17.50 40.59
CA ALA A 388 -14.20 17.62 39.19
C ALA A 388 -14.49 16.19 38.67
N TRP A 389 -15.22 16.06 37.57
CA TRP A 389 -15.48 14.74 36.98
C TRP A 389 -15.89 14.82 35.50
N SER A 390 -15.58 13.77 34.76
CA SER A 390 -16.20 13.41 33.49
C SER A 390 -17.34 12.41 33.68
N ASP A 391 -18.40 12.53 32.90
CA ASP A 391 -19.45 11.51 32.79
C ASP A 391 -19.53 10.87 31.39
N GLY A 392 -18.46 11.03 30.61
CA GLY A 392 -18.30 10.52 29.24
C GLY A 392 -18.98 11.37 28.16
N ILE A 393 -19.94 12.21 28.54
CA ILE A 393 -20.69 13.10 27.62
C ILE A 393 -20.61 14.58 28.01
N SER A 394 -19.98 14.89 29.14
CA SER A 394 -19.70 16.23 29.63
C SER A 394 -18.56 16.22 30.66
N ILE A 395 -17.97 17.39 30.88
CA ILE A 395 -17.00 17.62 31.96
C ILE A 395 -17.52 18.66 32.95
N ASN A 396 -17.21 18.47 34.23
CA ASN A 396 -17.92 19.10 35.33
C ASN A 396 -16.96 19.65 36.40
N PHE A 397 -17.14 20.92 36.76
CA PHE A 397 -16.25 21.63 37.70
C PHE A 397 -17.02 22.30 38.83
N CYS A 398 -16.53 22.11 40.05
CA CYS A 398 -17.12 22.62 41.28
C CYS A 398 -16.77 24.09 41.54
N GLN A 399 -17.74 24.82 42.09
CA GLN A 399 -17.51 26.13 42.67
C GLN A 399 -16.55 26.05 43.88
N ALA A 400 -15.77 27.12 44.11
CA ALA A 400 -14.92 27.25 45.30
C ALA A 400 -15.71 27.02 46.60
N GLY A 401 -15.15 26.23 47.50
CA GLY A 401 -15.82 25.81 48.75
C GLY A 401 -15.06 24.69 49.46
N GLY A 402 -15.39 24.43 50.72
CA GLY A 402 -14.79 23.29 51.46
C GLY A 402 -13.28 23.38 51.72
N GLY A 403 -12.62 24.49 51.37
CA GLY A 403 -11.16 24.66 51.43
C GLY A 403 -10.48 24.61 50.07
N CYS A 404 -11.19 24.33 48.98
CA CYS A 404 -10.66 24.29 47.62
C CYS A 404 -11.06 25.55 46.83
N PRO A 405 -10.17 26.07 45.95
CA PRO A 405 -10.57 27.04 44.94
C PRO A 405 -11.53 26.40 43.93
N ASN A 406 -11.99 27.20 42.96
CA ASN A 406 -12.85 26.73 41.89
C ASN A 406 -12.12 25.71 41.02
N THR A 407 -12.66 24.53 40.74
CA THR A 407 -11.92 23.45 40.06
C THR A 407 -11.76 23.60 38.54
N GLY A 408 -12.29 24.68 37.95
CA GLY A 408 -12.18 24.95 36.51
C GLY A 408 -10.88 25.67 36.09
N TRP A 409 -9.79 24.92 35.96
CA TRP A 409 -8.53 25.39 35.36
C TRP A 409 -7.82 24.27 34.57
N GLN A 410 -6.79 24.62 33.79
CA GLN A 410 -6.22 23.75 32.76
C GLN A 410 -5.88 22.34 33.23
N SER A 411 -5.04 22.15 34.26
CA SER A 411 -4.60 20.80 34.65
C SER A 411 -5.74 19.86 35.03
N VAL A 412 -6.75 20.36 35.76
CA VAL A 412 -7.91 19.54 36.13
C VAL A 412 -8.79 19.31 34.90
N LEU A 413 -8.96 20.33 34.06
CA LEU A 413 -9.74 20.18 32.83
C LEU A 413 -9.14 19.17 31.86
N ASP A 414 -7.84 19.25 31.61
CA ASP A 414 -7.16 18.37 30.65
C ASP A 414 -7.26 16.91 31.13
N HIS A 415 -7.23 16.66 32.45
CA HIS A 415 -7.52 15.36 33.05
C HIS A 415 -8.98 14.91 32.83
N GLU A 416 -9.97 15.75 33.14
CA GLU A 416 -11.38 15.37 32.94
C GLU A 416 -11.73 15.14 31.46
N TYR A 417 -11.17 15.95 30.56
CA TYR A 417 -11.34 15.75 29.12
C TYR A 417 -10.58 14.50 28.66
N GLY A 418 -9.45 14.17 29.28
CA GLY A 418 -8.75 12.90 29.11
C GLY A 418 -9.69 11.71 29.22
N HIS A 419 -10.51 11.63 30.28
CA HIS A 419 -11.47 10.53 30.42
C HIS A 419 -12.43 10.41 29.22
N HIS A 420 -12.86 11.54 28.66
CA HIS A 420 -13.68 11.53 27.44
C HIS A 420 -12.90 11.01 26.22
N VAL A 421 -11.62 11.37 26.08
CA VAL A 421 -10.74 10.86 25.01
C VAL A 421 -10.56 9.34 25.10
N ILE A 422 -10.31 8.81 26.31
CA ILE A 422 -10.25 7.35 26.56
C ILE A 422 -11.56 6.67 26.15
N ASP A 423 -12.72 7.25 26.52
CA ASP A 423 -14.04 6.72 26.13
C ASP A 423 -14.24 6.73 24.61
N GLN A 424 -13.81 7.78 23.91
CA GLN A 424 -13.93 7.85 22.46
C GLN A 424 -12.98 6.91 21.73
N GLY A 425 -11.80 6.62 22.31
CA GLY A 425 -10.82 5.69 21.77
C GLY A 425 -11.18 4.21 21.97
N GLY A 426 -12.12 3.91 22.86
CA GLY A 426 -12.59 2.54 23.12
C GLY A 426 -11.85 1.79 24.22
N SER A 427 -10.86 2.42 24.87
CA SER A 427 -10.17 1.89 26.06
C SER A 427 -11.05 1.95 27.31
N GLY A 428 -10.71 1.14 28.32
CA GLY A 428 -11.43 1.10 29.58
C GLY A 428 -10.96 2.19 30.56
N GLN A 429 -11.91 2.65 31.39
CA GLN A 429 -11.64 3.56 32.53
C GLN A 429 -10.92 2.83 33.69
N GLY A 430 -11.05 3.29 34.93
CA GLY A 430 -10.38 2.69 36.10
C GLY A 430 -8.91 3.12 36.18
N ALA A 431 -8.02 2.24 36.64
CA ALA A 431 -6.60 2.57 36.84
C ALA A 431 -5.92 3.10 35.56
N TYR A 432 -6.23 2.51 34.40
CA TYR A 432 -5.73 2.99 33.11
C TYR A 432 -6.31 4.38 32.76
N GLY A 433 -7.63 4.54 32.87
CA GLY A 433 -8.31 5.81 32.58
C GLY A 433 -7.74 6.97 33.41
N GLU A 434 -7.60 6.80 34.73
CA GLU A 434 -6.99 7.78 35.62
C GLU A 434 -5.55 8.13 35.20
N GLY A 435 -4.74 7.10 34.91
CA GLY A 435 -3.35 7.28 34.54
C GLY A 435 -3.17 7.96 33.18
N MET A 436 -3.98 7.62 32.19
CA MET A 436 -3.87 8.18 30.86
C MET A 436 -4.45 9.61 30.80
N SER A 437 -5.51 9.90 31.55
CA SER A 437 -5.99 11.27 31.79
C SER A 437 -4.91 12.13 32.43
N ASP A 438 -4.13 11.58 33.37
CA ASP A 438 -2.97 12.27 33.93
C ASP A 438 -1.88 12.53 32.89
N CYS A 439 -1.58 11.55 32.04
CA CYS A 439 -0.60 11.66 30.96
C CYS A 439 -0.96 12.81 30.00
N ILE A 440 -2.23 12.90 29.59
CA ILE A 440 -2.72 14.01 28.75
C ILE A 440 -2.49 15.35 29.48
N ALA A 441 -2.89 15.45 30.74
CA ALA A 441 -2.76 16.68 31.50
C ALA A 441 -1.30 17.15 31.66
N VAL A 442 -0.34 16.25 31.91
CA VAL A 442 1.07 16.62 32.09
C VAL A 442 1.78 16.91 30.77
N LEU A 443 1.46 16.18 29.69
CA LEU A 443 2.12 16.38 28.39
C LEU A 443 1.64 17.66 27.69
N THR A 444 0.38 18.06 27.89
CA THR A 444 -0.17 19.29 27.27
C THR A 444 0.55 20.56 27.78
N VAL A 445 1.18 20.51 28.96
CA VAL A 445 1.91 21.63 29.57
C VAL A 445 3.39 21.36 29.83
N ASP A 446 3.84 20.12 29.62
CA ASP A 446 5.19 19.62 29.95
C ASP A 446 5.62 19.95 31.40
N ASP A 447 4.75 19.67 32.37
CA ASP A 447 4.98 19.85 33.82
C ASP A 447 4.51 18.58 34.56
N PRO A 448 5.32 17.98 35.45
CA PRO A 448 4.94 16.74 36.11
C PRO A 448 3.83 16.91 37.15
N ASN A 449 3.51 18.12 37.60
CA ASN A 449 2.60 18.33 38.72
C ASN A 449 1.15 18.48 38.26
N LEU A 450 0.26 17.62 38.76
CA LEU A 450 -1.18 17.72 38.49
C LEU A 450 -1.92 18.42 39.63
N GLY A 451 -2.95 19.21 39.29
CA GLY A 451 -3.85 19.82 40.27
C GLY A 451 -3.16 20.80 41.21
N TYR A 452 -2.16 21.54 40.74
CA TYR A 452 -1.41 22.48 41.56
C TYR A 452 -2.32 23.56 42.18
N GLY A 453 -2.39 23.62 43.51
CA GLY A 453 -3.33 24.52 44.21
C GLY A 453 -4.72 23.96 44.51
N PHE A 454 -4.99 22.68 44.23
CA PHE A 454 -6.32 22.07 44.39
C PHE A 454 -6.90 22.19 45.82
N PHE A 455 -6.05 22.19 46.84
CA PHE A 455 -6.45 22.42 48.25
C PHE A 455 -6.03 23.80 48.78
N GLY A 456 -5.89 24.80 47.92
CA GLY A 456 -5.45 26.14 48.31
C GLY A 456 -3.94 26.29 48.52
N ASN A 457 -3.15 25.25 48.27
CA ASN A 457 -1.70 25.27 48.43
C ASN A 457 -0.98 25.47 47.09
N CYS A 458 -0.52 26.69 46.84
CA CYS A 458 0.21 27.07 45.62
C CYS A 458 1.67 26.62 45.58
N ASP A 459 2.09 25.70 46.45
CA ASP A 459 3.42 25.10 46.41
C ASP A 459 3.35 23.58 46.14
N ALA A 460 2.16 22.99 46.00
CA ALA A 460 1.97 21.54 45.85
C ALA A 460 0.85 21.15 44.88
N GLY A 461 1.14 20.12 44.06
CA GLY A 461 0.16 19.37 43.28
C GLY A 461 -0.70 18.44 44.13
N LEU A 462 -1.81 17.99 43.56
CA LEU A 462 -2.59 16.87 44.06
C LEU A 462 -1.78 15.56 43.96
N ARG A 463 -1.07 15.40 42.84
CA ARG A 463 -0.16 14.28 42.52
C ARG A 463 0.92 14.73 41.53
N THR A 464 1.94 13.91 41.31
CA THR A 464 3.10 14.22 40.45
C THR A 464 3.49 13.02 39.61
N ALA A 465 3.66 13.24 38.31
CA ALA A 465 4.21 12.28 37.37
C ALA A 465 5.74 12.08 37.58
N ASP A 466 6.44 13.03 38.20
CA ASP A 466 7.80 12.80 38.69
C ASP A 466 7.73 12.04 40.02
N ASN A 467 7.72 10.70 39.95
CA ASN A 467 7.56 9.80 41.08
C ASN A 467 8.32 8.47 40.87
N ASP A 468 8.43 7.66 41.94
CA ASP A 468 9.07 6.33 41.91
C ASP A 468 8.06 5.18 42.11
N CYS A 469 6.78 5.38 41.79
CA CYS A 469 5.74 4.34 41.97
C CYS A 469 6.13 3.08 41.20
N GLN A 470 5.92 1.89 41.78
CA GLN A 470 6.28 0.61 41.17
C GLN A 470 5.04 -0.24 40.95
N TYR A 471 4.98 -0.93 39.81
CA TYR A 471 3.90 -1.85 39.47
C TYR A 471 3.76 -2.99 40.49
N LEU A 472 2.52 -3.29 40.87
CA LEU A 472 2.18 -4.42 41.74
C LEU A 472 0.97 -5.19 41.20
N ALA A 473 1.18 -6.44 40.78
CA ALA A 473 0.10 -7.29 40.28
C ALA A 473 -1.09 -7.48 41.25
N SER A 474 -0.87 -7.38 42.57
CA SER A 474 -1.93 -7.59 43.58
C SER A 474 -2.69 -6.32 43.97
N GLY A 475 -2.30 -5.15 43.46
CA GLY A 475 -2.87 -3.88 43.90
C GLY A 475 -2.39 -2.67 43.12
N CYS A 476 -2.16 -2.85 41.81
CA CYS A 476 -1.69 -1.92 40.77
C CYS A 476 -0.34 -1.20 41.00
N SER A 477 -0.09 -0.63 42.17
CA SER A 477 1.04 0.28 42.41
C SER A 477 1.51 0.27 43.87
N THR A 478 2.78 0.57 44.12
CA THR A 478 3.30 0.82 45.48
C THR A 478 2.80 2.12 46.09
N CYS A 479 2.28 3.04 45.29
CA CYS A 479 1.72 4.31 45.75
C CYS A 479 0.31 4.17 46.33
N GLY A 480 -0.37 3.06 46.03
CA GLY A 480 -1.70 2.74 46.55
C GLY A 480 -2.40 1.75 45.64
N SER A 481 -3.60 1.35 46.04
CA SER A 481 -4.43 0.37 45.30
C SER A 481 -5.79 0.95 44.89
N GLU A 482 -5.97 2.24 45.13
CA GLU A 482 -7.10 3.02 44.66
C GLU A 482 -6.79 3.54 43.25
N GLU A 483 -7.81 3.72 42.40
CA GLU A 483 -7.64 3.94 40.95
C GLU A 483 -6.76 5.16 40.61
N HIS A 484 -6.83 6.24 41.40
CA HIS A 484 -5.99 7.43 41.19
C HIS A 484 -4.53 7.19 41.65
N ASP A 485 -4.34 6.43 42.74
CA ASP A 485 -2.99 6.01 43.18
C ASP A 485 -2.35 5.05 42.15
N CYS A 486 -3.17 4.23 41.49
CA CYS A 486 -2.76 3.42 40.34
C CYS A 486 -2.40 4.29 39.15
N GLY A 487 -3.25 5.27 38.80
CA GLY A 487 -3.02 6.16 37.66
C GLY A 487 -1.68 6.90 37.76
N ASN A 488 -1.30 7.30 38.97
CA ASN A 488 -0.02 7.96 39.23
C ASN A 488 1.22 7.11 38.84
N LEU A 489 1.08 5.77 38.78
CA LEU A 489 2.12 4.88 38.24
C LEU A 489 2.32 5.11 36.75
N LEU A 490 1.24 5.15 35.96
CA LEU A 490 1.31 5.25 34.50
C LEU A 490 1.83 6.62 34.08
N SER A 491 1.35 7.70 34.71
CA SER A 491 1.93 9.04 34.49
C SER A 491 3.41 9.08 34.88
N GLY A 492 3.81 8.32 35.90
CA GLY A 492 5.21 8.08 36.26
C GLY A 492 6.03 7.48 35.11
N CYS A 493 5.53 6.40 34.52
CA CYS A 493 6.16 5.74 33.38
C CYS A 493 6.37 6.72 32.23
N ILE A 494 5.31 7.42 31.81
CA ILE A 494 5.35 8.39 30.70
C ILE A 494 6.32 9.54 30.99
N TRP A 495 6.36 10.04 32.23
CA TRP A 495 7.31 11.08 32.61
C TRP A 495 8.76 10.60 32.61
N SER A 496 9.01 9.36 33.01
CA SER A 496 10.32 8.73 32.90
C SER A 496 10.75 8.55 31.44
N ILE A 497 9.86 8.12 30.54
CA ILE A 497 10.13 8.07 29.09
C ILE A 497 10.48 9.48 28.56
N ARG A 498 9.71 10.50 28.95
CA ARG A 498 9.97 11.91 28.61
C ARG A 498 11.38 12.36 29.03
N ASN A 499 11.85 11.93 30.20
CA ASN A 499 13.18 12.28 30.70
C ASN A 499 14.32 11.60 29.94
N GLU A 500 14.09 10.41 29.38
CA GLU A 500 15.04 9.74 28.50
C GLU A 500 15.02 10.37 27.10
N LEU A 501 13.83 10.56 26.52
CA LEU A 501 13.67 11.15 25.18
C LEU A 501 14.18 12.59 25.08
N ILE A 502 14.05 13.43 26.12
CA ILE A 502 14.60 14.80 26.04
C ILE A 502 16.15 14.80 25.93
N VAL A 503 16.80 13.72 26.36
CA VAL A 503 18.26 13.59 26.26
C VAL A 503 18.67 13.16 24.86
N THR A 504 17.93 12.25 24.24
CA THR A 504 18.26 11.67 22.93
C THR A 504 17.67 12.47 21.77
N GLU A 505 16.45 12.98 21.93
CA GLU A 505 15.66 13.73 20.94
C GLU A 505 15.22 15.12 21.46
N PRO A 506 16.14 16.04 21.83
CA PRO A 506 15.82 17.28 22.55
C PRO A 506 14.87 18.25 21.82
N ASP A 507 14.79 18.17 20.49
CA ASP A 507 13.95 19.04 19.68
C ASP A 507 12.55 18.42 19.40
N GLU A 508 12.40 17.10 19.54
CA GLU A 508 11.21 16.35 19.12
C GLU A 508 10.60 15.45 20.21
N TYR A 509 11.23 15.33 21.39
CA TYR A 509 10.79 14.43 22.47
C TYR A 509 9.31 14.56 22.80
N LEU A 510 8.79 15.79 22.84
CA LEU A 510 7.41 16.05 23.22
C LEU A 510 6.47 15.65 22.08
N SER A 511 6.82 15.86 20.82
CA SER A 511 6.00 15.41 19.69
C SER A 511 5.96 13.88 19.58
N ILE A 512 7.13 13.22 19.72
CA ILE A 512 7.23 11.75 19.71
C ILE A 512 6.36 11.18 20.82
N LEU A 513 6.58 11.62 22.07
CA LEU A 513 5.87 11.08 23.22
C LEU A 513 4.37 11.42 23.21
N SER A 514 3.98 12.62 22.77
CA SER A 514 2.57 12.99 22.64
C SER A 514 1.86 12.11 21.62
N SER A 515 2.53 11.82 20.49
CA SER A 515 2.00 10.93 19.44
C SER A 515 1.82 9.51 19.96
N LEU A 516 2.85 8.93 20.57
CA LEU A 516 2.78 7.58 21.15
C LEU A 516 1.69 7.49 22.22
N THR A 517 1.63 8.47 23.12
CA THR A 517 0.64 8.50 24.22
C THR A 517 -0.78 8.57 23.69
N VAL A 518 -1.09 9.52 22.79
CA VAL A 518 -2.44 9.70 22.25
C VAL A 518 -2.88 8.48 21.44
N ASN A 519 -2.02 7.95 20.56
CA ASN A 519 -2.40 6.83 19.71
C ASN A 519 -2.46 5.49 20.46
N SER A 520 -1.73 5.32 21.57
CA SER A 520 -1.82 4.11 22.41
C SER A 520 -3.22 3.88 23.00
N ILE A 521 -4.01 4.96 23.15
CA ILE A 521 -5.41 4.90 23.60
C ILE A 521 -6.29 4.10 22.64
N LEU A 522 -5.91 3.99 21.35
CA LEU A 522 -6.68 3.22 20.37
C LEU A 522 -6.35 1.72 20.42
N LEU A 523 -5.21 1.34 21.03
CA LEU A 523 -4.71 -0.04 21.08
C LEU A 523 -5.10 -0.72 22.39
N HIS A 524 -5.04 -0.01 23.52
CA HIS A 524 -5.17 -0.61 24.83
C HIS A 524 -6.60 -1.10 25.12
N LEU A 525 -6.71 -2.35 25.57
CA LEU A 525 -8.00 -2.97 25.93
C LEU A 525 -8.12 -3.18 27.44
N GLY A 526 -9.22 -2.67 28.02
CA GLY A 526 -9.55 -2.87 29.43
C GLY A 526 -9.13 -1.73 30.35
N THR A 527 -9.19 -1.97 31.66
CA THR A 527 -9.15 -0.92 32.70
C THR A 527 -7.88 -0.92 33.56
N SER A 528 -6.97 -1.88 33.34
CA SER A 528 -5.79 -2.12 34.18
C SER A 528 -4.51 -1.58 33.55
N ILE A 529 -3.55 -1.21 34.41
CA ILE A 529 -2.15 -0.98 34.03
C ILE A 529 -1.41 -2.31 34.11
N ASN A 530 -0.76 -2.74 33.02
CA ASN A 530 0.00 -3.98 32.91
C ASN A 530 1.05 -3.85 31.77
N ASP A 531 1.79 -4.93 31.52
CA ASP A 531 2.85 -4.97 30.51
C ASP A 531 2.33 -4.78 29.07
N ASP A 532 1.02 -4.90 28.80
CA ASP A 532 0.44 -4.72 27.46
C ASP A 532 0.68 -3.29 26.94
N ILE A 533 0.62 -2.29 27.83
CA ILE A 533 0.86 -0.86 27.50
C ILE A 533 2.30 -0.65 26.98
N VAL A 534 3.25 -1.44 27.47
CA VAL A 534 4.65 -1.37 27.00
C VAL A 534 4.72 -1.83 25.54
N ILE A 535 3.97 -2.88 25.20
CA ILE A 535 3.89 -3.41 23.84
C ILE A 535 3.16 -2.41 22.93
N ASP A 536 2.09 -1.76 23.39
CA ASP A 536 1.38 -0.74 22.61
C ASP A 536 2.31 0.41 22.20
N PHE A 537 3.12 0.91 23.14
CA PHE A 537 4.09 1.98 22.86
C PHE A 537 5.18 1.54 21.89
N LEU A 538 5.79 0.38 22.11
CA LEU A 538 6.85 -0.13 21.25
C LEU A 538 6.31 -0.44 19.84
N THR A 539 5.08 -0.92 19.72
CA THR A 539 4.44 -1.21 18.42
C THR A 539 4.15 0.07 17.64
N LEU A 540 3.71 1.14 18.32
CA LEU A 540 3.50 2.44 17.69
C LEU A 540 4.80 3.14 17.29
N ASP A 541 5.90 2.78 17.97
CA ASP A 541 7.23 3.32 17.69
C ASP A 541 7.94 2.59 16.55
N ASP A 542 7.63 1.31 16.33
CA ASP A 542 8.26 0.41 15.34
C ASP A 542 8.27 0.97 13.90
N ASP A 543 9.39 0.83 13.21
CA ASP A 543 9.63 1.43 11.88
C ASP A 543 9.76 0.41 10.74
N ASP A 544 9.93 -0.88 11.04
CA ASP A 544 10.14 -1.92 10.03
C ASP A 544 9.18 -3.13 10.13
N GLY A 545 8.24 -3.10 11.08
CA GLY A 545 7.25 -4.16 11.30
C GLY A 545 7.82 -5.39 12.00
N TYR A 546 9.04 -5.31 12.54
CA TYR A 546 9.73 -6.39 13.23
C TYR A 546 10.26 -5.96 14.61
N LEU A 547 9.32 -5.74 15.56
CA LEU A 547 9.59 -5.46 16.98
C LEU A 547 10.66 -6.33 17.67
N GLY A 548 10.94 -7.52 17.12
CA GLY A 548 12.02 -8.39 17.55
C GLY A 548 13.41 -7.74 17.49
N ASN A 549 13.69 -6.83 16.56
CA ASN A 549 14.97 -6.11 16.52
C ASN A 549 14.93 -4.78 17.32
N GLY A 550 13.74 -4.39 17.80
CA GLY A 550 13.48 -3.21 18.60
C GLY A 550 12.55 -2.25 17.90
N SER A 551 12.60 -1.00 18.33
CA SER A 551 11.96 0.14 17.71
C SER A 551 12.94 1.33 17.82
N PRO A 552 12.80 2.40 17.02
CA PRO A 552 13.67 3.58 17.03
C PRO A 552 13.99 4.14 18.43
N HIS A 553 13.00 4.19 19.33
CA HIS A 553 13.12 4.70 20.70
C HIS A 553 12.92 3.60 21.76
N TYR A 554 13.19 2.35 21.41
CA TYR A 554 13.03 1.20 22.30
C TYR A 554 13.75 1.40 23.64
N ASN A 555 14.95 1.96 23.63
CA ASN A 555 15.75 2.11 24.86
C ASN A 555 15.11 3.09 25.84
N GLU A 556 14.59 4.22 25.35
CA GLU A 556 13.96 5.29 26.11
C GLU A 556 12.59 4.83 26.65
N ILE A 557 11.78 4.22 25.79
CA ILE A 557 10.47 3.66 26.15
C ILE A 557 10.66 2.59 27.23
N CYS A 558 11.59 1.66 27.03
CA CYS A 558 11.86 0.59 27.98
C CYS A 558 12.49 1.08 29.28
N ALA A 559 13.41 2.04 29.22
CA ALA A 559 13.98 2.63 30.43
C ALA A 559 12.87 3.27 31.30
N GLY A 560 11.94 3.99 30.67
CA GLY A 560 10.81 4.59 31.38
C GLY A 560 9.88 3.57 32.03
N PHE A 561 9.42 2.55 31.30
CA PHE A 561 8.53 1.54 31.88
C PHE A 561 9.23 0.66 32.93
N THR A 562 10.47 0.24 32.68
CA THR A 562 11.21 -0.62 33.62
C THR A 562 11.62 0.10 34.91
N ALA A 563 11.80 1.43 34.88
CA ALA A 563 12.00 2.23 36.08
C ALA A 563 10.82 2.13 37.07
N HIS A 564 9.63 1.78 36.57
CA HIS A 564 8.39 1.64 37.32
C HIS A 564 7.92 0.18 37.47
N GLY A 565 8.78 -0.81 37.14
CA GLY A 565 8.52 -2.22 37.40
C GLY A 565 7.61 -2.93 36.40
N LEU A 566 7.37 -2.33 35.23
CA LEU A 566 6.77 -2.98 34.06
C LEU A 566 7.85 -3.65 33.21
N SER A 567 7.53 -4.77 32.55
CA SER A 567 8.50 -5.58 31.82
C SER A 567 8.58 -5.17 30.35
N CYS A 568 9.80 -5.03 29.81
CA CYS A 568 10.01 -4.86 28.38
C CYS A 568 10.31 -6.19 27.67
N PRO A 569 9.81 -6.40 26.43
CA PRO A 569 10.17 -7.55 25.61
C PRO A 569 11.67 -7.55 25.29
N GLU A 570 12.38 -8.68 25.40
CA GLU A 570 13.80 -8.73 25.02
C GLU A 570 13.99 -8.64 23.49
N LEU A 571 14.97 -7.85 23.04
CA LEU A 571 15.36 -7.79 21.63
C LEU A 571 16.00 -9.12 21.18
N LEU A 572 15.52 -9.63 20.05
CA LEU A 572 16.18 -10.66 19.25
C LEU A 572 17.47 -10.07 18.67
N THR A 573 18.58 -10.73 18.95
CA THR A 573 19.92 -10.31 18.50
C THR A 573 20.64 -11.47 17.83
N GLY A 574 21.67 -11.16 17.03
CA GLY A 574 22.57 -12.14 16.45
C GLY A 574 22.28 -12.51 15.00
N ILE A 575 22.62 -13.74 14.61
CA ILE A 575 22.44 -14.22 13.23
C ILE A 575 21.29 -15.22 13.09
N ARG A 576 20.54 -15.13 12.00
CA ARG A 576 19.59 -16.15 11.54
C ARG A 576 20.10 -16.78 10.25
N VAL A 577 19.94 -18.10 10.09
CA VAL A 577 20.44 -18.83 8.92
C VAL A 577 19.30 -19.57 8.22
N THR A 578 19.15 -19.39 6.92
CA THR A 578 18.16 -20.11 6.08
C THR A 578 18.85 -20.73 4.85
N PRO A 579 18.33 -21.83 4.28
CA PRO A 579 17.23 -22.66 4.79
C PRO A 579 17.60 -23.40 6.09
N GLU A 580 16.60 -23.92 6.80
CA GLU A 580 16.81 -24.74 8.00
C GLU A 580 17.25 -26.18 7.68
N THR A 581 17.02 -26.62 6.45
CA THR A 581 17.39 -27.95 5.95
C THR A 581 18.91 -28.11 5.82
N GLY A 582 19.39 -29.35 6.00
CA GLY A 582 20.78 -29.70 5.74
C GLY A 582 21.11 -29.77 4.24
N PHE A 583 22.38 -30.04 3.95
CA PHE A 583 22.90 -30.21 2.59
C PHE A 583 23.14 -31.70 2.30
N GLN A 584 22.44 -32.27 1.32
CA GLN A 584 22.64 -33.67 0.93
C GLN A 584 23.26 -33.77 -0.47
N SER A 585 24.14 -34.76 -0.66
CA SER A 585 24.76 -35.08 -1.94
C SER A 585 25.13 -36.55 -2.01
N GLU A 586 25.26 -37.07 -3.23
CA GLU A 586 25.65 -38.46 -3.47
C GLU A 586 26.63 -38.55 -4.65
N GLY A 587 27.34 -39.67 -4.77
CA GLY A 587 28.22 -39.93 -5.90
C GLY A 587 29.02 -41.22 -5.79
N HIS A 588 29.68 -41.59 -6.88
CA HIS A 588 30.44 -42.84 -7.00
C HIS A 588 31.70 -42.87 -6.12
N VAL A 589 32.19 -44.08 -5.80
CA VAL A 589 33.51 -44.23 -5.15
C VAL A 589 34.59 -43.63 -6.06
N GLY A 590 35.41 -42.74 -5.52
CA GLY A 590 36.42 -42.01 -6.31
C GLY A 590 35.93 -40.68 -6.87
N GLY A 591 34.64 -40.34 -6.72
CA GLY A 591 34.05 -39.10 -7.19
C GLY A 591 33.87 -39.04 -8.72
N PRO A 592 33.59 -37.84 -9.26
CA PRO A 592 33.60 -36.56 -8.57
C PRO A 592 32.26 -36.26 -7.86
N PHE A 593 32.34 -35.52 -6.76
CA PHE A 593 31.21 -35.06 -5.96
C PHE A 593 31.10 -33.55 -6.17
N ILE A 594 30.26 -33.13 -7.12
CA ILE A 594 30.14 -31.71 -7.48
C ILE A 594 28.76 -31.23 -7.05
N SER A 595 28.66 -30.85 -5.78
CA SER A 595 27.42 -30.34 -5.20
C SER A 595 27.72 -29.20 -4.24
N SER A 596 26.83 -28.22 -4.18
CA SER A 596 26.90 -27.09 -3.26
C SER A 596 25.51 -26.68 -2.80
N CYS A 597 25.43 -26.17 -1.58
CA CYS A 597 24.24 -25.53 -1.02
C CYS A 597 24.57 -24.08 -0.66
N VAL A 598 23.59 -23.18 -0.81
CA VAL A 598 23.71 -21.77 -0.44
C VAL A 598 22.84 -21.52 0.79
N TYR A 599 23.44 -20.95 1.82
CA TYR A 599 22.75 -20.48 3.03
C TYR A 599 22.76 -18.96 3.06
N VAL A 600 21.65 -18.36 3.47
CA VAL A 600 21.56 -16.94 3.81
C VAL A 600 21.91 -16.79 5.28
N VAL A 601 22.90 -15.95 5.60
CA VAL A 601 23.20 -15.52 6.97
C VAL A 601 22.71 -14.08 7.10
N HIS A 602 21.71 -13.87 7.94
CA HIS A 602 21.06 -12.58 8.15
C HIS A 602 21.36 -12.06 9.56
N ASN A 603 21.80 -10.81 9.67
CA ASN A 603 21.96 -10.13 10.95
C ASN A 603 20.62 -9.55 11.38
N ILE A 604 20.00 -10.13 12.40
CA ILE A 604 18.71 -9.68 12.95
C ILE A 604 18.86 -8.62 14.03
N GLY A 605 20.09 -8.19 14.34
CA GLY A 605 20.37 -7.17 15.35
C GLY A 605 20.58 -5.76 14.77
N THR A 606 20.66 -4.80 15.68
CA THR A 606 20.79 -3.35 15.41
C THR A 606 22.24 -2.84 15.32
N TYR A 607 23.22 -3.74 15.34
CA TYR A 607 24.63 -3.40 15.21
C TYR A 607 25.37 -4.41 14.33
N ASP A 608 26.53 -4.01 13.80
CA ASP A 608 27.36 -4.85 12.95
C ASP A 608 27.80 -6.14 13.67
N VAL A 609 27.52 -7.29 13.06
CA VAL A 609 27.90 -8.60 13.58
C VAL A 609 29.00 -9.23 12.72
N GLY A 610 30.09 -9.65 13.36
CA GLY A 610 31.06 -10.55 12.73
C GLY A 610 30.52 -11.98 12.68
N TYR A 611 30.56 -12.63 11.52
CA TYR A 611 30.16 -14.04 11.37
C TYR A 611 31.31 -14.93 10.88
N SER A 612 31.26 -16.20 11.24
CA SER A 612 32.19 -17.26 10.85
C SER A 612 31.42 -18.56 10.60
N VAL A 613 31.64 -19.17 9.45
CA VAL A 613 31.04 -20.43 9.02
C VAL A 613 32.15 -21.43 8.77
N THR A 614 32.14 -22.53 9.53
CA THR A 614 33.24 -23.50 9.54
C THR A 614 32.75 -24.93 9.46
N CYS A 615 33.61 -25.81 8.95
CA CYS A 615 33.36 -27.25 8.90
C CYS A 615 34.70 -27.99 9.11
N PRO A 616 34.84 -28.89 10.10
CA PRO A 616 36.08 -29.62 10.34
C PRO A 616 36.50 -30.56 9.21
N GLU A 617 35.52 -31.07 8.45
CA GLU A 617 35.70 -32.04 7.40
C GLU A 617 36.38 -31.41 6.17
N ASN A 618 37.56 -31.92 5.82
CA ASN A 618 38.38 -31.38 4.72
C ASN A 618 37.80 -31.62 3.31
N TRP A 619 36.70 -32.38 3.20
CA TRP A 619 35.96 -32.59 1.97
C TRP A 619 34.85 -31.55 1.74
N ILE A 620 34.71 -30.57 2.64
CA ILE A 620 33.85 -29.39 2.51
C ILE A 620 34.70 -28.13 2.27
N SER A 621 34.21 -27.21 1.44
CA SER A 621 34.77 -25.86 1.23
C SER A 621 33.72 -24.79 1.46
N ILE A 622 34.15 -23.68 2.06
CA ILE A 622 33.29 -22.53 2.39
C ILE A 622 34.06 -21.24 2.02
N PRO A 623 34.09 -20.85 0.74
CA PRO A 623 34.95 -19.77 0.25
C PRO A 623 34.60 -18.39 0.81
N ASN A 624 33.33 -18.16 1.18
CA ASN A 624 32.78 -16.96 1.79
C ASN A 624 32.33 -17.22 3.25
N GLY A 625 33.10 -18.02 3.98
CA GLY A 625 32.76 -18.46 5.32
C GLY A 625 33.03 -17.45 6.44
N SER A 626 33.35 -16.19 6.19
CA SER A 626 33.47 -15.19 7.26
C SER A 626 33.33 -13.76 6.75
N GLY A 627 32.94 -12.86 7.65
CA GLY A 627 32.82 -11.44 7.34
C GLY A 627 32.18 -10.64 8.46
N THR A 628 31.83 -9.39 8.15
CA THR A 628 31.04 -8.51 9.00
C THR A 628 29.75 -8.16 8.27
N LEU A 629 28.61 -8.34 8.92
CA LEU A 629 27.28 -8.00 8.42
C LEU A 629 26.79 -6.75 9.15
N PRO A 630 26.47 -5.66 8.44
CA PRO A 630 25.77 -4.53 9.03
C PRO A 630 24.44 -4.93 9.67
N ALA A 631 23.90 -4.07 10.54
CA ALA A 631 22.55 -4.23 11.10
C ALA A 631 21.51 -4.47 9.98
N GLY A 632 20.62 -5.44 10.16
CA GLY A 632 19.59 -5.82 9.17
C GLY A 632 20.10 -6.42 7.84
N ALA A 633 21.42 -6.54 7.63
CA ALA A 633 21.96 -7.01 6.37
C ALA A 633 22.00 -8.54 6.26
N SER A 634 22.03 -9.04 5.03
CA SER A 634 22.17 -10.47 4.70
C SER A 634 23.37 -10.73 3.80
N THR A 635 23.94 -11.93 3.89
CA THR A 635 24.92 -12.44 2.92
C THR A 635 24.62 -13.89 2.56
N LEU A 636 24.99 -14.27 1.34
CA LEU A 636 25.01 -15.66 0.92
C LEU A 636 26.33 -16.30 1.36
N VAL A 637 26.25 -17.52 1.88
CA VAL A 637 27.38 -18.41 2.22
C VAL A 637 27.21 -19.70 1.45
N THR A 638 28.20 -20.05 0.63
CA THR A 638 28.17 -21.27 -0.19
C THR A 638 28.97 -22.35 0.51
N VAL A 639 28.33 -23.50 0.75
CA VAL A 639 28.97 -24.72 1.27
C VAL A 639 29.06 -25.71 0.12
N SER A 640 30.25 -26.15 -0.25
CA SER A 640 30.46 -27.05 -1.39
C SER A 640 31.27 -28.29 -1.01
N ILE A 641 30.99 -29.41 -1.68
CA ILE A 641 31.83 -30.60 -1.61
C ILE A 641 33.03 -30.40 -2.54
N ASN A 642 34.24 -30.71 -2.05
CA ASN A 642 35.48 -30.52 -2.80
C ASN A 642 36.12 -31.85 -3.21
N SER A 643 37.24 -31.76 -3.94
CA SER A 643 37.92 -32.93 -4.50
C SER A 643 38.45 -33.93 -3.46
N GLN A 644 38.55 -33.56 -2.17
CA GLN A 644 38.97 -34.51 -1.12
C GLN A 644 37.92 -35.60 -0.86
N ALA A 645 36.65 -35.35 -1.20
CA ALA A 645 35.57 -36.32 -1.11
C ALA A 645 35.84 -37.60 -1.93
N ALA A 646 36.62 -37.49 -3.03
CA ALA A 646 37.05 -38.62 -3.85
C ALA A 646 37.80 -39.71 -3.07
N ASN A 647 38.42 -39.37 -1.94
CA ASN A 647 39.18 -40.32 -1.12
C ASN A 647 38.32 -41.02 -0.05
N LEU A 648 37.04 -40.66 0.07
CA LEU A 648 36.16 -41.26 1.06
C LEU A 648 35.80 -42.70 0.64
N PRO A 649 35.80 -43.66 1.58
CA PRO A 649 35.36 -45.02 1.29
C PRO A 649 33.86 -45.06 1.00
N MET A 650 33.40 -46.13 0.34
CA MET A 650 31.97 -46.39 0.16
C MET A 650 31.22 -46.32 1.51
N GLY A 651 30.08 -45.64 1.53
CA GLY A 651 29.24 -45.40 2.71
C GLY A 651 28.72 -43.97 2.77
N VAL A 652 27.83 -43.72 3.73
CA VAL A 652 27.31 -42.37 4.04
C VAL A 652 28.27 -41.65 4.99
N HIS A 653 28.67 -40.43 4.63
CA HIS A 653 29.55 -39.56 5.40
C HIS A 653 28.78 -38.33 5.85
N HIS A 654 28.96 -37.93 7.09
CA HIS A 654 28.31 -36.73 7.64
C HIS A 654 29.36 -35.67 7.95
N ALA A 655 29.01 -34.41 7.75
CA ALA A 655 29.73 -33.25 8.25
C ALA A 655 28.76 -32.29 8.93
N THR A 656 29.28 -31.42 9.80
CA THR A 656 28.50 -30.37 10.44
C THR A 656 29.10 -29.04 10.08
N VAL A 657 28.31 -28.18 9.45
CA VAL A 657 28.67 -26.78 9.19
C VAL A 657 28.17 -25.94 10.37
N SER A 658 29.09 -25.27 11.06
CA SER A 658 28.78 -24.34 12.16
C SER A 658 28.69 -22.92 11.65
N PHE A 659 27.60 -22.24 11.95
CA PHE A 659 27.40 -20.81 11.71
C PHE A 659 27.52 -20.10 13.06
N GLU A 660 28.54 -19.27 13.20
CA GLU A 660 28.90 -18.61 14.45
C GLU A 660 28.89 -17.09 14.28
N ASN A 661 28.13 -16.42 15.11
CA ASN A 661 28.30 -15.02 15.42
C ASN A 661 29.54 -14.88 16.33
N THR A 662 30.60 -14.30 15.77
CA THR A 662 31.89 -14.09 16.44
C THR A 662 31.91 -12.88 17.38
N THR A 663 30.85 -12.07 17.37
CA THR A 663 30.71 -10.88 18.22
C THR A 663 30.32 -11.27 19.64
N ASP A 664 29.23 -12.04 19.78
CA ASP A 664 28.63 -12.38 21.09
C ASP A 664 28.04 -13.79 21.17
N SER A 665 28.14 -14.60 20.09
CA SER A 665 27.60 -15.96 19.96
C SER A 665 26.07 -16.09 19.86
N THR A 666 25.34 -14.97 19.79
CA THR A 666 23.87 -15.02 19.68
C THR A 666 23.46 -15.43 18.26
N GLY A 667 22.52 -16.36 18.14
CA GLY A 667 22.07 -16.91 16.84
C GLY A 667 22.94 -18.04 16.27
N ASN A 668 23.95 -18.51 17.00
CA ASN A 668 24.78 -19.63 16.56
C ASN A 668 23.94 -20.87 16.25
N THR A 669 24.18 -21.49 15.10
CA THR A 669 23.44 -22.67 14.65
C THR A 669 24.32 -23.59 13.83
N THR A 670 23.82 -24.78 13.48
CA THR A 670 24.53 -25.74 12.64
C THR A 670 23.63 -26.29 11.54
N ARG A 671 24.24 -26.75 10.45
CA ARG A 671 23.56 -27.48 9.37
C ARG A 671 24.31 -28.78 9.11
N GLY A 672 23.56 -29.88 9.05
CA GLY A 672 24.11 -31.19 8.68
C GLY A 672 24.41 -31.24 7.20
N VAL A 673 25.54 -31.84 6.83
CA VAL A 673 25.86 -32.24 5.47
C VAL A 673 25.93 -33.76 5.40
N GLU A 674 25.26 -34.37 4.44
CA GLU A 674 25.32 -35.81 4.20
C GLU A 674 25.85 -36.08 2.79
N LEU A 675 26.88 -36.90 2.68
CA LEU A 675 27.49 -37.34 1.44
C LEU A 675 27.47 -38.86 1.32
N ALA A 676 26.62 -39.41 0.45
CA ALA A 676 26.60 -40.84 0.15
C ALA A 676 27.64 -41.18 -0.93
N VAL A 677 28.66 -41.96 -0.55
CA VAL A 677 29.78 -42.35 -1.42
C VAL A 677 29.64 -43.80 -1.88
N GLY A 678 29.77 -44.05 -3.18
CA GLY A 678 29.60 -45.37 -3.78
C GLY A 678 28.15 -45.78 -4.01
N TYR A 679 27.24 -44.81 -3.90
CA TYR A 679 25.83 -44.95 -4.24
C TYR A 679 25.54 -44.21 -5.54
N GLY A 680 24.62 -44.72 -6.34
CA GLY A 680 24.23 -44.10 -7.59
C GLY A 680 22.96 -44.70 -8.18
N THR A 681 22.39 -43.98 -9.13
CA THR A 681 21.24 -44.44 -9.90
C THR A 681 21.67 -45.48 -10.93
N ALA A 682 21.38 -46.75 -10.64
CA ALA A 682 21.66 -47.88 -11.52
C ALA A 682 20.75 -47.89 -12.76
N TYR A 683 19.51 -47.45 -12.58
CA TYR A 683 18.50 -47.35 -13.63
C TYR A 683 17.61 -46.14 -13.35
N SER A 684 17.23 -45.39 -14.38
CA SER A 684 16.27 -44.29 -14.28
C SER A 684 15.30 -44.27 -15.45
N TRP A 685 14.08 -43.82 -15.16
CA TRP A 685 13.00 -43.57 -16.10
C TRP A 685 12.24 -42.33 -15.65
N ASN A 686 12.49 -41.20 -16.31
CA ASN A 686 11.75 -39.94 -16.10
C ASN A 686 10.36 -39.92 -16.77
N LEU A 687 9.96 -41.05 -17.36
CA LEU A 687 8.68 -41.28 -18.05
C LEU A 687 8.28 -40.29 -19.16
N ASP A 688 9.14 -39.38 -19.60
CA ASP A 688 8.90 -38.55 -20.78
C ASP A 688 8.78 -39.35 -22.09
N THR A 689 9.31 -40.56 -22.09
CA THR A 689 9.13 -41.55 -23.16
C THR A 689 8.58 -42.84 -22.57
N ASP A 690 7.54 -43.41 -23.19
CA ASP A 690 6.94 -44.66 -22.74
C ASP A 690 7.98 -45.80 -22.67
N PRO A 691 8.33 -46.31 -21.48
CA PRO A 691 9.27 -47.40 -21.32
C PRO A 691 8.66 -48.77 -21.66
N GLY A 692 7.38 -48.84 -22.05
CA GLY A 692 6.71 -50.06 -22.53
C GLY A 692 6.44 -51.09 -21.43
N TRP A 693 6.14 -50.62 -20.22
CA TRP A 693 5.86 -51.50 -19.07
C TRP A 693 4.53 -52.23 -19.23
N SER A 694 4.38 -53.37 -18.55
CA SER A 694 3.16 -54.17 -18.65
C SER A 694 2.06 -53.56 -17.80
N THR A 695 0.95 -53.17 -18.42
CA THR A 695 -0.23 -52.62 -17.74
C THR A 695 -1.39 -53.62 -17.67
N GLN A 696 -2.29 -53.43 -16.70
CA GLN A 696 -3.56 -54.13 -16.55
C GLN A 696 -4.64 -53.13 -16.10
N GLY A 697 -5.92 -53.43 -16.33
CA GLY A 697 -6.99 -52.50 -15.96
C GLY A 697 -6.86 -51.18 -16.71
N GLN A 698 -6.91 -50.06 -15.97
CA GLN A 698 -6.82 -48.70 -16.51
C GLN A 698 -5.43 -48.05 -16.37
N TRP A 699 -4.39 -48.83 -16.03
CA TRP A 699 -3.02 -48.32 -16.06
C TRP A 699 -2.64 -47.84 -17.48
N ALA A 700 -2.24 -46.58 -17.61
CA ALA A 700 -1.87 -45.97 -18.88
C ALA A 700 -0.67 -45.03 -18.73
N TRP A 701 0.13 -44.93 -19.80
CA TRP A 701 1.17 -43.92 -19.93
C TRP A 701 0.63 -42.73 -20.72
N GLY A 702 0.93 -41.50 -20.27
CA GLY A 702 0.54 -40.28 -20.96
C GLY A 702 0.36 -39.10 -20.01
N ILE A 703 -0.20 -38.02 -20.54
CA ILE A 703 -0.48 -36.79 -19.77
C ILE A 703 -1.73 -37.02 -18.91
N PRO A 704 -1.64 -36.87 -17.58
CA PRO A 704 -2.80 -36.94 -16.70
C PRO A 704 -3.69 -35.69 -16.91
N ALA A 705 -5.00 -35.87 -16.87
CA ALA A 705 -5.96 -34.83 -17.29
C ALA A 705 -6.30 -33.82 -16.19
N GLY A 706 -5.67 -33.90 -15.01
CA GLY A 706 -6.05 -33.08 -13.85
C GLY A 706 -7.45 -33.40 -13.29
N GLY A 707 -8.00 -34.58 -13.60
CA GLY A 707 -9.37 -34.97 -13.26
C GLY A 707 -9.45 -36.05 -12.18
N GLY A 708 -10.67 -36.40 -11.75
CA GLY A 708 -10.88 -37.35 -10.64
C GLY A 708 -10.99 -36.64 -9.28
N GLY A 709 -10.59 -37.32 -8.21
CA GLY A 709 -10.64 -36.82 -6.84
C GLY A 709 -11.98 -37.02 -6.12
N GLY A 710 -12.83 -37.98 -6.50
CA GLY A 710 -14.17 -38.14 -5.90
C GLY A 710 -14.22 -38.28 -4.37
N GLY A 711 -13.10 -38.64 -3.72
CA GLY A 711 -12.92 -38.62 -2.26
C GLY A 711 -11.67 -37.87 -1.77
N GLY A 712 -10.89 -37.24 -2.65
CA GLY A 712 -9.61 -36.57 -2.33
C GLY A 712 -9.12 -35.64 -3.45
N GLY A 713 -7.83 -35.31 -3.51
CA GLY A 713 -7.29 -34.44 -4.57
C GLY A 713 -7.39 -35.07 -5.99
N PRO A 714 -7.51 -34.25 -7.06
CA PRO A 714 -7.52 -34.75 -8.44
C PRO A 714 -6.18 -35.35 -8.86
N ASP A 715 -6.12 -35.98 -10.03
CA ASP A 715 -4.85 -36.29 -10.70
C ASP A 715 -4.01 -35.01 -10.90
N PRO A 716 -2.68 -35.10 -11.04
CA PRO A 716 -1.89 -33.98 -11.52
C PRO A 716 -2.23 -33.65 -12.98
N THR A 717 -1.77 -32.49 -13.47
CA THR A 717 -1.93 -32.05 -14.88
C THR A 717 -0.69 -32.33 -15.74
N SER A 718 0.43 -32.69 -15.12
CA SER A 718 1.70 -33.06 -15.76
C SER A 718 2.45 -34.09 -14.92
N GLY A 719 3.53 -34.64 -15.47
CA GLY A 719 4.54 -35.35 -14.70
C GLY A 719 5.27 -34.44 -13.70
N HIS A 720 6.05 -35.05 -12.83
CA HIS A 720 7.02 -34.37 -11.98
C HIS A 720 8.17 -33.81 -12.82
N THR A 721 8.64 -34.58 -13.80
CA THR A 721 9.58 -34.13 -14.84
C THR A 721 8.94 -34.31 -16.20
N GLY A 722 8.69 -33.18 -16.89
CA GLY A 722 8.00 -33.18 -18.18
C GLY A 722 6.52 -33.59 -18.09
N PRO A 723 5.84 -33.81 -19.22
CA PRO A 723 4.38 -33.85 -19.24
C PRO A 723 3.75 -35.22 -18.94
N ASN A 724 4.49 -36.33 -18.99
CA ASN A 724 3.90 -37.67 -18.99
C ASN A 724 4.11 -38.42 -17.66
N VAL A 725 3.16 -39.28 -17.31
CA VAL A 725 3.23 -40.20 -16.14
C VAL A 725 2.83 -41.61 -16.54
N TYR A 726 3.05 -42.57 -15.64
CA TYR A 726 2.19 -43.76 -15.59
C TYR A 726 1.12 -43.58 -14.51
N GLY A 727 -0.15 -43.58 -14.91
CA GLY A 727 -1.28 -43.39 -14.01
C GLY A 727 -2.34 -44.48 -14.09
N TYR A 728 -3.10 -44.68 -13.01
CA TYR A 728 -4.24 -45.60 -12.97
C TYR A 728 -5.53 -44.82 -13.24
N ASN A 729 -5.91 -44.77 -14.53
CA ASN A 729 -6.95 -43.90 -15.07
C ASN A 729 -6.55 -42.40 -15.14
N LEU A 730 -5.75 -42.02 -16.14
CA LEU A 730 -5.32 -40.63 -16.40
C LEU A 730 -6.44 -39.59 -16.61
N ASN A 731 -7.71 -40.00 -16.56
CA ASN A 731 -8.85 -39.15 -16.84
C ASN A 731 -9.99 -39.40 -15.83
N GLY A 732 -9.63 -39.64 -14.57
CA GLY A 732 -10.57 -39.70 -13.45
C GLY A 732 -10.33 -40.85 -12.49
N ASP A 733 -11.30 -41.10 -11.62
CA ASP A 733 -11.09 -42.04 -10.50
C ASP A 733 -11.01 -43.51 -10.90
N TYR A 734 -10.41 -44.33 -10.02
CA TYR A 734 -10.60 -45.78 -10.07
C TYR A 734 -12.06 -46.17 -9.79
N THR A 735 -12.46 -47.40 -10.13
CA THR A 735 -13.85 -47.85 -9.94
C THR A 735 -14.07 -48.62 -8.63
N ASN A 736 -15.28 -48.57 -8.07
CA ASN A 736 -15.72 -49.44 -6.97
C ASN A 736 -15.71 -50.93 -7.35
N ASN A 737 -15.60 -51.81 -6.35
CA ASN A 737 -15.65 -53.27 -6.44
C ASN A 737 -14.61 -53.88 -7.40
N MET A 738 -13.43 -53.26 -7.47
CA MET A 738 -12.40 -53.61 -8.43
C MET A 738 -11.48 -54.71 -7.87
N PRO A 739 -11.08 -55.71 -8.68
CA PRO A 739 -9.97 -56.59 -8.33
C PRO A 739 -8.63 -55.84 -8.38
N GLU A 740 -7.55 -56.48 -7.97
CA GLU A 740 -6.21 -55.87 -8.13
C GLU A 740 -5.82 -55.76 -9.62
N TYR A 741 -5.30 -54.61 -10.01
CA TYR A 741 -4.68 -54.36 -11.32
C TYR A 741 -3.29 -53.76 -11.17
N HIS A 742 -2.40 -54.12 -12.09
CA HIS A 742 -0.97 -53.93 -11.91
C HIS A 742 -0.30 -53.21 -13.08
N LEU A 743 0.59 -52.26 -12.75
CA LEU A 743 1.67 -51.80 -13.61
C LEU A 743 2.94 -52.57 -13.21
N THR A 744 3.63 -53.21 -14.14
CA THR A 744 4.79 -54.05 -13.84
C THR A 744 5.95 -53.79 -14.78
N THR A 745 7.14 -53.57 -14.20
CA THR A 745 8.38 -53.39 -14.96
C THR A 745 8.82 -54.71 -15.64
N PRO A 746 9.63 -54.62 -16.72
CA PRO A 746 10.49 -55.71 -17.15
C PRO A 746 11.47 -56.14 -16.04
N PRO A 747 12.16 -57.29 -16.19
CA PRO A 747 13.29 -57.65 -15.34
C PRO A 747 14.33 -56.53 -15.29
N ILE A 748 14.73 -56.16 -14.08
CA ILE A 748 15.82 -55.27 -13.75
C ILE A 748 16.96 -56.13 -13.20
N ASP A 749 18.15 -55.99 -13.77
CA ASP A 749 19.34 -56.73 -13.34
C ASP A 749 20.06 -55.94 -12.24
N CYS A 750 19.88 -56.38 -10.99
CA CYS A 750 20.56 -55.83 -9.82
C CYS A 750 21.79 -56.65 -9.42
N GLN A 751 22.34 -57.48 -10.32
CA GLN A 751 23.56 -58.23 -10.02
C GLN A 751 24.74 -57.28 -9.79
N GLY A 752 25.46 -57.45 -8.66
CA GLY A 752 26.56 -56.57 -8.28
C GLY A 752 26.13 -55.28 -7.58
N LEU A 753 24.81 -55.07 -7.40
CA LEU A 753 24.25 -54.01 -6.58
C LEU A 753 23.92 -54.53 -5.18
N THR A 754 24.09 -53.67 -4.19
CA THR A 754 23.76 -53.89 -2.77
C THR A 754 23.10 -52.63 -2.21
N ASP A 755 22.33 -52.75 -1.14
CA ASP A 755 21.58 -51.61 -0.58
C ASP A 755 20.67 -50.96 -1.64
N VAL A 756 19.92 -51.81 -2.36
CA VAL A 756 19.07 -51.38 -3.47
C VAL A 756 17.78 -50.74 -2.96
N HIS A 757 17.52 -49.52 -3.40
CA HIS A 757 16.35 -48.70 -3.12
C HIS A 757 15.56 -48.40 -4.40
N LEU A 758 14.24 -48.34 -4.26
CA LEU A 758 13.33 -47.84 -5.28
C LEU A 758 12.98 -46.39 -4.95
N ARG A 759 13.37 -45.46 -5.83
CA ARG A 759 12.99 -44.05 -5.77
C ARG A 759 11.98 -43.71 -6.85
N PHE A 760 10.97 -42.91 -6.55
CA PHE A 760 10.04 -42.36 -7.56
C PHE A 760 9.21 -41.21 -7.00
N SER A 761 8.81 -40.27 -7.86
CA SER A 761 7.82 -39.24 -7.53
C SER A 761 6.42 -39.86 -7.56
N ARG A 762 5.69 -39.74 -6.45
CA ARG A 762 4.33 -40.25 -6.28
C ARG A 762 3.34 -39.10 -6.19
N TRP A 763 2.25 -39.27 -6.91
CA TRP A 763 0.98 -38.63 -6.63
C TRP A 763 -0.08 -39.72 -6.51
N LEU A 764 -0.77 -39.81 -5.36
CA LEU A 764 -1.71 -40.88 -5.09
C LEU A 764 -2.97 -40.38 -4.39
N GLY A 765 -4.12 -40.70 -4.97
CA GLY A 765 -5.42 -40.65 -4.31
C GLY A 765 -5.95 -42.06 -4.05
N VAL A 766 -6.16 -42.45 -2.79
CA VAL A 766 -6.79 -43.74 -2.42
C VAL A 766 -7.39 -43.68 -1.03
N GLU A 767 -8.58 -44.27 -0.84
CA GLU A 767 -9.19 -44.40 0.49
C GLU A 767 -8.29 -45.24 1.44
N LYS A 768 -8.44 -45.07 2.75
CA LYS A 768 -7.73 -45.82 3.79
C LYS A 768 -7.81 -47.32 3.55
N SER A 769 -6.72 -48.00 3.89
CA SER A 769 -6.46 -49.42 3.63
C SER A 769 -7.41 -50.45 4.25
N ILE A 770 -8.47 -50.03 4.93
CA ILE A 770 -9.55 -50.93 5.33
C ILE A 770 -10.63 -51.09 4.24
N TYR A 771 -10.65 -50.20 3.24
CA TYR A 771 -11.63 -50.16 2.16
C TYR A 771 -10.94 -50.36 0.80
N ASP A 772 -10.06 -49.44 0.43
CA ASP A 772 -9.34 -49.48 -0.84
C ASP A 772 -7.85 -49.69 -0.65
N HIS A 773 -7.22 -50.33 -1.64
CA HIS A 773 -5.83 -50.70 -1.53
C HIS A 773 -4.97 -50.20 -2.69
N ALA A 774 -3.81 -49.69 -2.31
CA ALA A 774 -2.71 -49.37 -3.20
C ALA A 774 -1.45 -50.06 -2.67
N TYR A 775 -0.67 -50.70 -3.53
CA TYR A 775 0.56 -51.39 -3.14
C TYR A 775 1.74 -51.08 -4.05
N VAL A 776 2.94 -51.06 -3.46
CA VAL A 776 4.19 -51.31 -4.20
C VAL A 776 4.69 -52.69 -3.81
N ARG A 777 4.97 -53.52 -4.81
CA ARG A 777 5.42 -54.91 -4.64
C ARG A 777 6.67 -55.19 -5.45
N VAL A 778 7.53 -56.03 -4.92
CA VAL A 778 8.78 -56.45 -5.56
C VAL A 778 8.84 -57.97 -5.69
N SER A 779 9.39 -58.45 -6.79
CA SER A 779 9.64 -59.86 -7.05
C SER A 779 11.04 -60.05 -7.62
N ASN A 780 11.76 -61.09 -7.20
CA ASN A 780 13.06 -61.48 -7.78
C ASN A 780 12.98 -62.70 -8.72
N ASN A 781 11.78 -63.24 -8.92
CA ASN A 781 11.54 -64.44 -9.72
C ASN A 781 10.35 -64.31 -10.70
N GLY A 782 9.62 -63.20 -10.62
CA GLY A 782 8.44 -62.89 -11.45
C GLY A 782 7.15 -63.62 -11.07
N THR A 783 7.17 -64.47 -10.03
CA THR A 783 6.00 -65.27 -9.61
C THR A 783 5.61 -65.03 -8.15
N THR A 784 6.57 -64.88 -7.25
CA THR A 784 6.34 -64.53 -5.84
C THR A 784 6.50 -63.03 -5.67
N TRP A 785 5.50 -62.37 -5.11
CA TRP A 785 5.47 -60.91 -4.91
C TRP A 785 5.43 -60.59 -3.42
N THR A 786 6.27 -59.67 -2.98
CA THR A 786 6.34 -59.18 -1.60
C THR A 786 5.88 -57.72 -1.56
N ASN A 787 4.99 -57.36 -0.64
CA ASN A 787 4.60 -55.97 -0.39
C ASN A 787 5.77 -55.24 0.27
N VAL A 788 6.22 -54.16 -0.35
CA VAL A 788 7.24 -53.25 0.21
C VAL A 788 6.64 -51.93 0.66
N TRP A 789 5.45 -51.59 0.15
CA TRP A 789 4.65 -50.45 0.62
C TRP A 789 3.15 -50.70 0.40
N GLN A 790 2.30 -50.11 1.26
CA GLN A 790 0.85 -50.06 1.10
C GLN A 790 0.29 -48.77 1.72
N ASN A 791 -0.89 -48.32 1.24
CA ASN A 791 -1.60 -47.19 1.84
C ASN A 791 -1.98 -47.45 3.31
N GLY A 792 -2.11 -46.37 4.10
CA GLY A 792 -2.21 -46.42 5.56
C GLY A 792 -3.63 -46.55 6.11
N ALA A 793 -3.78 -46.33 7.43
CA ALA A 793 -5.09 -46.32 8.09
C ALA A 793 -5.90 -45.01 7.85
N ALA A 794 -5.26 -44.02 7.24
CA ALA A 794 -5.87 -42.79 6.74
C ALA A 794 -5.89 -42.82 5.21
N ASP A 795 -6.80 -42.03 4.64
CA ASP A 795 -6.89 -41.83 3.20
C ASP A 795 -5.60 -41.15 2.70
N VAL A 796 -5.16 -41.46 1.49
CA VAL A 796 -4.04 -40.78 0.83
C VAL A 796 -4.65 -39.89 -0.24
N ALA A 797 -4.37 -38.59 -0.18
CA ALA A 797 -4.88 -37.58 -1.11
C ALA A 797 -3.75 -36.59 -1.39
N ASP A 798 -2.74 -37.04 -2.14
CA ASP A 798 -1.61 -36.18 -2.49
C ASP A 798 -2.10 -35.00 -3.35
N SER A 799 -1.55 -33.81 -3.09
CA SER A 799 -1.79 -32.57 -3.86
C SER A 799 -0.53 -31.97 -4.45
N SER A 800 0.59 -32.63 -4.23
CA SER A 800 1.90 -32.31 -4.80
C SER A 800 2.68 -33.60 -4.94
N TRP A 801 3.65 -33.61 -5.85
CA TRP A 801 4.54 -34.74 -6.05
C TRP A 801 5.37 -35.02 -4.80
N THR A 802 5.32 -36.25 -4.31
CA THR A 802 6.09 -36.68 -3.14
C THR A 802 7.14 -37.71 -3.53
N LEU A 803 8.42 -37.42 -3.29
CA LEU A 803 9.49 -38.40 -3.53
C LEU A 803 9.37 -39.56 -2.54
N GLN A 804 9.20 -40.77 -3.08
CA GLN A 804 9.26 -42.01 -2.33
C GLN A 804 10.66 -42.60 -2.43
N ASP A 805 11.24 -43.04 -1.31
CA ASP A 805 12.48 -43.82 -1.25
C ASP A 805 12.20 -45.08 -0.43
N ILE A 806 12.10 -46.23 -1.09
CA ILE A 806 11.73 -47.52 -0.48
C ILE A 806 12.93 -48.46 -0.55
N ASP A 807 13.43 -48.90 0.61
CA ASP A 807 14.42 -49.98 0.70
C ASP A 807 13.83 -51.29 0.17
N ILE A 808 14.43 -51.82 -0.90
CA ILE A 808 14.08 -53.11 -1.51
C ILE A 808 15.25 -54.10 -1.48
N SER A 809 16.32 -53.78 -0.74
CA SER A 809 17.59 -54.50 -0.71
C SER A 809 17.43 -55.97 -0.36
N SER A 810 16.57 -56.26 0.63
CA SER A 810 16.26 -57.63 1.07
C SER A 810 15.71 -58.55 -0.03
N LEU A 811 15.18 -57.97 -1.11
CA LEU A 811 14.61 -58.68 -2.26
C LEU A 811 15.45 -58.51 -3.54
N ALA A 812 16.15 -57.38 -3.68
CA ALA A 812 16.78 -56.95 -4.92
C ALA A 812 18.31 -57.11 -4.94
N ASP A 813 18.97 -57.11 -3.78
CA ASP A 813 20.44 -57.18 -3.71
C ASP A 813 20.98 -58.43 -4.43
N ASN A 814 21.92 -58.19 -5.34
CA ASN A 814 22.57 -59.20 -6.17
C ASN A 814 21.60 -60.12 -6.94
N GLN A 815 20.38 -59.66 -7.25
CA GLN A 815 19.39 -60.44 -7.99
C GLN A 815 19.32 -60.01 -9.47
N PRO A 816 19.35 -60.95 -10.44
CA PRO A 816 19.38 -60.62 -11.87
C PRO A 816 18.00 -60.43 -12.53
N ASN A 817 16.90 -60.54 -11.77
CA ASN A 817 15.54 -60.56 -12.32
C ASN A 817 14.54 -59.91 -11.36
N VAL A 818 14.90 -58.71 -10.89
CA VAL A 818 14.05 -57.90 -10.02
C VAL A 818 12.92 -57.29 -10.86
N ARG A 819 11.71 -57.26 -10.33
CA ARG A 819 10.56 -56.62 -10.96
C ARG A 819 9.82 -55.82 -9.91
N ILE A 820 9.43 -54.60 -10.28
CA ILE A 820 8.62 -53.73 -9.44
C ILE A 820 7.21 -53.69 -10.00
N ARG A 821 6.24 -53.60 -9.10
CA ARG A 821 4.83 -53.53 -9.44
C ARG A 821 4.11 -52.53 -8.55
N TRP A 822 3.43 -51.59 -9.18
CA TRP A 822 2.42 -50.75 -8.54
C TRP A 822 1.05 -51.38 -8.76
N THR A 823 0.24 -51.40 -7.72
CA THR A 823 -1.06 -52.08 -7.72
C THR A 823 -2.14 -51.12 -7.26
N MET A 824 -3.24 -51.13 -7.99
CA MET A 824 -4.50 -50.52 -7.58
C MET A 824 -5.53 -51.62 -7.32
N GLY A 825 -6.27 -51.51 -6.22
CA GLY A 825 -7.26 -52.48 -5.76
C GLY A 825 -6.70 -53.52 -4.78
N THR A 826 -7.56 -54.31 -4.12
CA THR A 826 -9.03 -54.31 -4.27
C THR A 826 -9.70 -53.05 -3.75
N THR A 827 -10.87 -52.72 -4.28
CA THR A 827 -11.69 -51.58 -3.84
C THR A 827 -13.06 -52.01 -3.33
N ASP A 828 -13.66 -51.21 -2.46
CA ASP A 828 -14.95 -51.50 -1.82
C ASP A 828 -16.16 -50.94 -2.61
N VAL A 829 -17.32 -50.73 -1.97
CA VAL A 829 -18.55 -50.26 -2.64
C VAL A 829 -18.70 -48.73 -2.66
N GLY A 830 -17.85 -47.97 -1.96
CA GLY A 830 -17.94 -46.51 -1.78
C GLY A 830 -16.62 -45.81 -2.12
N LEU A 831 -16.68 -44.47 -2.17
CA LEU A 831 -15.57 -43.51 -2.34
C LEU A 831 -14.42 -43.92 -3.27
N THR A 832 -14.34 -43.27 -4.43
CA THR A 832 -13.23 -43.46 -5.37
C THR A 832 -12.37 -42.21 -5.43
N PHE A 833 -11.07 -42.37 -5.65
CA PHE A 833 -10.10 -41.29 -5.74
C PHE A 833 -9.34 -41.40 -7.08
N CYS A 834 -8.49 -40.41 -7.37
CA CYS A 834 -7.75 -40.31 -8.63
C CYS A 834 -6.80 -41.50 -8.90
N GLY A 835 -6.41 -42.26 -7.87
CA GLY A 835 -5.55 -43.42 -8.02
C GLY A 835 -4.08 -43.03 -8.11
N TRP A 836 -3.27 -43.89 -8.72
CA TRP A 836 -1.83 -43.67 -8.83
C TRP A 836 -1.49 -42.75 -10.00
N ASN A 837 -0.51 -41.87 -9.80
CA ASN A 837 0.37 -41.32 -10.83
C ASN A 837 1.81 -41.42 -10.35
N ILE A 838 2.69 -41.85 -11.25
CA ILE A 838 4.07 -42.20 -10.96
C ILE A 838 4.95 -41.50 -11.98
N ASP A 839 6.03 -40.90 -11.49
CA ASP A 839 7.07 -40.31 -12.32
C ASP A 839 8.48 -40.46 -11.71
N ASP A 840 9.53 -40.17 -12.48
CA ASP A 840 10.94 -40.19 -12.06
C ASP A 840 11.38 -41.45 -11.31
N VAL A 841 11.05 -42.61 -11.88
CA VAL A 841 11.38 -43.90 -11.29
C VAL A 841 12.87 -44.18 -11.42
N ALA A 842 13.53 -44.50 -10.31
CA ALA A 842 14.93 -44.83 -10.25
C ALA A 842 15.21 -46.04 -9.34
N ILE A 843 16.22 -46.82 -9.73
CA ILE A 843 16.86 -47.81 -8.87
C ILE A 843 18.14 -47.19 -8.36
N PHE A 844 18.16 -46.87 -7.08
CA PHE A 844 19.31 -46.30 -6.40
C PHE A 844 20.00 -47.40 -5.60
N ALA A 845 21.32 -47.57 -5.70
CA ALA A 845 22.01 -48.65 -5.00
C ALA A 845 23.48 -48.34 -4.75
N ALA A 846 24.09 -49.08 -3.82
CA ALA A 846 25.54 -49.19 -3.72
C ALA A 846 26.07 -50.23 -4.73
N GLY A 847 27.12 -49.89 -5.49
CA GLY A 847 27.67 -50.78 -6.51
C GLY A 847 28.96 -50.26 -7.15
N ASP A 848 29.66 -51.14 -7.88
CA ASP A 848 30.81 -50.77 -8.74
C ASP A 848 30.28 -50.33 -10.11
N PHE A 849 29.73 -49.12 -10.16
CA PHE A 849 29.28 -48.51 -11.40
C PHE A 849 30.50 -48.04 -12.20
N THR A 850 30.53 -48.34 -13.50
CA THR A 850 31.56 -47.77 -14.38
C THR A 850 31.41 -46.25 -14.36
N LEU A 851 32.41 -45.57 -13.81
CA LEU A 851 32.43 -44.11 -13.75
C LEU A 851 32.17 -43.53 -15.15
N PRO A 852 31.30 -42.51 -15.29
CA PRO A 852 31.22 -41.76 -16.54
C PRO A 852 32.61 -41.20 -16.86
N PRO A 853 32.96 -40.94 -18.13
CA PRO A 853 34.30 -40.46 -18.47
C PRO A 853 34.68 -39.16 -17.73
N LEU A 854 33.74 -38.22 -17.64
CA LEU A 854 33.81 -36.95 -16.91
C LEU A 854 32.44 -36.65 -16.32
N VAL A 855 32.36 -35.73 -15.35
CA VAL A 855 31.10 -35.15 -14.88
C VAL A 855 31.10 -33.65 -15.17
N LEU A 856 30.04 -33.17 -15.82
CA LEU A 856 29.79 -31.76 -16.09
C LEU A 856 28.59 -31.33 -15.25
N SER A 857 28.71 -30.20 -14.54
CA SER A 857 27.57 -29.61 -13.82
C SER A 857 27.67 -28.09 -13.78
N LEU A 858 26.52 -27.43 -13.67
CA LEU A 858 26.43 -25.99 -13.48
C LEU A 858 26.28 -25.69 -11.98
N PRO A 859 27.19 -24.89 -11.37
CA PRO A 859 27.05 -24.50 -9.96
C PRO A 859 25.88 -23.52 -9.72
N LEU A 860 25.41 -22.85 -10.77
CA LEU A 860 24.20 -22.04 -10.78
C LEU A 860 23.45 -22.33 -12.08
N ALA A 861 22.12 -22.40 -12.04
CA ALA A 861 21.32 -22.46 -13.26
C ALA A 861 21.68 -21.29 -14.19
N PRO A 862 21.65 -21.48 -15.53
CA PRO A 862 21.85 -20.35 -16.43
C PRO A 862 20.79 -19.28 -16.16
N PRO A 863 21.14 -17.98 -16.29
CA PRO A 863 20.16 -16.91 -16.17
C PRO A 863 19.05 -17.12 -17.21
N SER A 864 17.80 -16.88 -16.82
CA SER A 864 16.64 -16.94 -17.71
C SER A 864 16.68 -15.83 -18.77
N ILE A 865 17.27 -14.68 -18.43
CA ILE A 865 17.44 -13.51 -19.30
C ILE A 865 18.84 -12.92 -19.19
N VAL A 866 19.38 -12.45 -20.30
CA VAL A 866 20.65 -11.72 -20.36
C VAL A 866 20.49 -10.39 -21.11
N PRO A 867 21.26 -9.34 -20.75
CA PRO A 867 21.26 -8.10 -21.48
C PRO A 867 21.70 -8.30 -22.94
N ALA A 868 21.05 -7.58 -23.86
CA ALA A 868 21.42 -7.61 -25.25
C ALA A 868 22.82 -7.04 -25.50
N LEU A 869 23.45 -7.54 -26.57
CA LEU A 869 24.80 -7.15 -27.03
C LEU A 869 25.91 -7.31 -25.96
N THR A 870 25.63 -8.00 -24.87
CA THR A 870 26.55 -8.19 -23.75
C THR A 870 26.97 -9.66 -23.68
N PRO A 871 28.28 -9.96 -23.72
CA PRO A 871 28.74 -11.33 -23.52
C PRO A 871 28.48 -11.80 -22.08
N THR A 872 27.78 -12.92 -21.92
CA THR A 872 27.40 -13.41 -20.60
C THR A 872 28.36 -14.50 -20.12
N PRO A 873 29.05 -14.31 -18.98
CA PRO A 873 29.86 -15.36 -18.40
C PRO A 873 28.99 -16.47 -17.78
N LEU A 874 29.26 -17.71 -18.15
CA LEU A 874 28.65 -18.91 -17.56
C LEU A 874 29.74 -19.75 -16.89
N THR A 875 29.45 -20.32 -15.74
CA THR A 875 30.39 -21.18 -15.01
C THR A 875 29.98 -22.64 -15.12
N LEU A 876 30.95 -23.52 -15.32
CA LEU A 876 30.77 -24.96 -15.46
C LEU A 876 31.83 -25.67 -14.63
N HIS A 877 31.43 -26.65 -13.84
CA HIS A 877 32.36 -27.61 -13.26
C HIS A 877 32.63 -28.74 -14.25
N ILE A 878 33.91 -29.08 -14.42
CA ILE A 878 34.36 -30.23 -15.20
C ILE A 878 35.27 -31.04 -14.31
N SER A 879 34.78 -32.17 -13.82
CA SER A 879 35.58 -33.02 -12.95
C SER A 879 35.92 -34.35 -13.61
N ASN A 880 37.13 -34.81 -13.30
CA ASN A 880 37.62 -36.11 -13.70
C ASN A 880 36.76 -37.22 -13.08
N ALA A 881 36.51 -38.28 -13.82
CA ALA A 881 35.79 -39.45 -13.35
C ALA A 881 36.51 -40.71 -13.85
N GLY A 882 35.90 -41.49 -14.75
CA GLY A 882 36.52 -42.67 -15.37
C GLY A 882 37.70 -42.32 -16.29
N GLU A 883 37.78 -41.09 -16.77
CA GLU A 883 38.88 -40.53 -17.55
C GLU A 883 39.37 -39.21 -16.92
N THR A 884 40.61 -38.83 -17.25
CA THR A 884 41.11 -37.49 -16.90
C THR A 884 40.74 -36.49 -17.99
N TYR A 885 40.20 -35.34 -17.62
CA TYR A 885 39.87 -34.24 -18.50
C TYR A 885 41.09 -33.85 -19.33
N VAL A 886 40.92 -33.79 -20.65
CA VAL A 886 41.95 -33.31 -21.57
C VAL A 886 41.92 -31.78 -21.56
N PRO A 887 42.96 -31.09 -21.03
CA PRO A 887 42.94 -29.64 -20.90
C PRO A 887 42.69 -28.93 -22.23
N GLY A 888 41.74 -28.00 -22.24
CA GLY A 888 41.35 -27.24 -23.43
C GLY A 888 40.40 -27.97 -24.39
N SER A 889 39.92 -29.17 -24.03
CA SER A 889 38.89 -29.88 -24.80
C SER A 889 37.48 -29.34 -24.57
N ALA A 890 37.24 -28.62 -23.48
CA ALA A 890 35.91 -28.10 -23.16
C ALA A 890 35.40 -27.07 -24.18
N ARG A 891 34.14 -27.21 -24.58
CA ARG A 891 33.45 -26.35 -25.54
C ARG A 891 32.09 -25.92 -25.00
N LEU A 892 31.72 -24.67 -25.24
CA LEU A 892 30.34 -24.19 -25.25
C LEU A 892 29.91 -24.15 -26.72
N TYR A 893 28.87 -24.89 -27.05
CA TYR A 893 28.19 -24.82 -28.34
C TYR A 893 26.98 -23.92 -28.20
N TYR A 894 26.83 -22.96 -29.10
CA TYR A 894 25.72 -22.01 -29.07
C TYR A 894 25.23 -21.69 -30.48
N ARG A 895 23.96 -21.31 -30.59
CA ARG A 895 23.39 -20.73 -31.80
C ARG A 895 22.31 -19.70 -31.44
N PHE A 896 22.17 -18.69 -32.29
CA PHE A 896 21.17 -17.62 -32.12
C PHE A 896 19.95 -17.80 -33.04
N ALA A 897 19.99 -18.79 -33.93
CA ALA A 897 18.90 -19.17 -34.80
C ALA A 897 18.99 -20.68 -35.13
N PRO A 898 17.88 -21.35 -35.49
CA PRO A 898 17.90 -22.75 -35.90
C PRO A 898 18.93 -23.02 -37.01
N GLY A 899 19.84 -23.96 -36.77
CA GLY A 899 20.96 -24.24 -37.67
C GLY A 899 22.14 -24.92 -36.99
N ALA A 900 23.30 -24.84 -37.63
CA ALA A 900 24.55 -25.37 -37.07
C ALA A 900 25.01 -24.56 -35.86
N PHE A 901 25.56 -25.23 -34.84
CA PHE A 901 26.12 -24.58 -33.66
C PHE A 901 27.50 -23.98 -33.96
N SER A 902 27.76 -22.80 -33.40
CA SER A 902 29.11 -22.26 -33.23
C SER A 902 29.70 -22.77 -31.92
N GLU A 903 31.03 -22.78 -31.78
CA GLU A 903 31.69 -23.21 -30.54
C GLU A 903 32.66 -22.16 -30.00
N THR A 904 32.80 -22.10 -28.67
CA THR A 904 33.85 -21.37 -27.98
C THR A 904 34.52 -22.24 -26.92
N THR A 905 35.80 -21.98 -26.64
CA THR A 905 36.58 -22.72 -25.64
C THR A 905 36.32 -22.18 -24.24
N LEU A 906 36.24 -23.06 -23.25
CA LEU A 906 36.14 -22.66 -21.84
C LEU A 906 37.52 -22.32 -21.26
N THR A 907 37.57 -21.34 -20.37
CA THR A 907 38.78 -20.92 -19.65
C THR A 907 38.76 -21.48 -18.23
N SER A 908 39.85 -22.12 -17.79
CA SER A 908 39.99 -22.62 -16.41
C SER A 908 40.03 -21.46 -15.41
N LEU A 909 39.24 -21.56 -14.33
CA LEU A 909 39.30 -20.65 -13.17
C LEU A 909 40.08 -21.26 -12.00
N GLY A 910 40.29 -22.59 -12.00
CA GLY A 910 40.95 -23.33 -10.90
C GLY A 910 39.97 -24.33 -10.27
N ASP A 911 40.48 -25.36 -9.58
CA ASP A 911 39.70 -26.34 -8.80
C ASP A 911 38.45 -26.89 -9.54
N ASP A 912 38.67 -27.46 -10.74
CA ASP A 912 37.65 -28.01 -11.65
C ASP A 912 36.60 -27.02 -12.18
N LEU A 913 36.70 -25.72 -11.86
CA LEU A 913 35.79 -24.68 -12.33
C LEU A 913 36.30 -24.04 -13.62
N TYR A 914 35.39 -23.87 -14.57
CA TYR A 914 35.64 -23.28 -15.87
C TYR A 914 34.62 -22.19 -16.18
N ARG A 915 35.06 -21.17 -16.92
CA ARG A 915 34.22 -20.09 -17.43
C ARG A 915 34.04 -20.25 -18.93
N ALA A 916 32.79 -20.35 -19.37
CA ALA A 916 32.39 -20.06 -20.74
C ALA A 916 31.93 -18.60 -20.83
N VAL A 917 31.99 -18.03 -22.02
CA VAL A 917 31.34 -16.75 -22.31
C VAL A 917 30.36 -17.04 -23.44
N LEU A 918 29.07 -16.99 -23.13
CA LEU A 918 28.03 -16.98 -24.16
C LEU A 918 28.16 -15.66 -24.92
N PRO A 919 28.47 -15.68 -26.23
CA PRO A 919 28.74 -14.44 -26.95
C PRO A 919 27.53 -13.51 -26.98
N ALA A 920 27.81 -12.21 -27.06
CA ALA A 920 26.81 -11.17 -27.21
C ALA A 920 25.83 -11.52 -28.33
N ALA A 921 24.58 -11.70 -27.94
CA ALA A 921 23.48 -11.99 -28.83
C ALA A 921 22.70 -10.69 -29.12
N PRO A 922 22.21 -10.48 -30.35
CA PRO A 922 21.27 -9.40 -30.63
C PRO A 922 19.99 -9.61 -29.81
N CYS A 923 19.32 -8.53 -29.44
CA CYS A 923 18.06 -8.64 -28.72
C CYS A 923 17.01 -9.45 -29.49
N GLY A 924 16.20 -10.21 -28.76
CA GLY A 924 14.97 -10.86 -29.26
C GLY A 924 15.24 -12.25 -29.82
N VAL A 925 16.50 -12.66 -29.80
CA VAL A 925 16.88 -14.04 -30.03
C VAL A 925 16.82 -14.80 -28.70
N GLN A 926 16.57 -16.11 -28.79
CA GLN A 926 16.68 -17.02 -27.66
C GLN A 926 17.88 -17.95 -27.92
N PRO A 927 19.11 -17.59 -27.48
CA PRO A 927 20.27 -18.43 -27.67
C PRO A 927 20.02 -19.83 -27.11
N GLU A 928 20.28 -20.82 -27.95
CA GLU A 928 20.27 -22.21 -27.55
C GLU A 928 21.72 -22.67 -27.40
N PHE A 929 22.03 -23.31 -26.27
CA PHE A 929 23.41 -23.72 -26.01
C PHE A 929 23.52 -25.00 -25.16
N TYR A 930 24.69 -25.61 -25.24
CA TYR A 930 25.08 -26.78 -24.45
C TYR A 930 26.61 -26.84 -24.33
N PHE A 931 27.11 -27.67 -23.42
CA PHE A 931 28.54 -27.81 -23.16
C PHE A 931 29.05 -29.20 -23.53
N SER A 932 30.34 -29.34 -23.84
CA SER A 932 31.01 -30.64 -23.87
C SER A 932 32.41 -30.59 -23.30
N ALA A 933 32.94 -31.72 -22.84
CA ALA A 933 34.36 -31.91 -22.53
C ALA A 933 34.83 -33.33 -22.89
N THR A 934 36.12 -33.50 -23.22
CA THR A 934 36.68 -34.80 -23.63
C THR A 934 37.64 -35.34 -22.57
N GLY A 935 37.47 -36.61 -22.22
CA GLY A 935 38.37 -37.35 -21.35
C GLY A 935 39.57 -37.97 -22.10
N SER A 936 40.57 -38.44 -21.35
CA SER A 936 41.84 -38.96 -21.88
C SER A 936 41.74 -40.29 -22.62
N GLY A 937 40.63 -41.02 -22.49
CA GLY A 937 40.27 -42.18 -23.30
C GLY A 937 39.56 -41.81 -24.62
N GLY A 938 39.26 -40.53 -24.82
CA GLY A 938 38.67 -39.98 -26.04
C GLY A 938 37.14 -39.87 -26.00
N ALA A 939 36.50 -40.25 -24.89
CA ALA A 939 35.06 -40.08 -24.72
C ALA A 939 34.71 -38.61 -24.48
N THR A 940 33.62 -38.13 -25.10
CA THR A 940 33.13 -36.75 -24.94
C THR A 940 31.81 -36.77 -24.16
N VAL A 941 31.76 -36.01 -23.07
CA VAL A 941 30.58 -35.83 -22.21
C VAL A 941 29.92 -34.50 -22.57
N ILE A 942 28.58 -34.46 -22.55
CA ILE A 942 27.77 -33.34 -23.02
C ILE A 942 26.77 -32.93 -21.91
N LEU A 943 26.48 -31.63 -21.78
CA LEU A 943 25.51 -31.09 -20.82
C LEU A 943 24.60 -30.05 -21.49
N PRO A 944 23.25 -30.20 -21.48
CA PRO A 944 22.51 -31.34 -20.92
C PRO A 944 22.79 -32.65 -21.67
N GLU A 945 22.55 -33.79 -21.03
CA GLU A 945 23.00 -35.13 -21.49
C GLU A 945 22.47 -35.51 -22.87
N ASN A 946 21.29 -34.98 -23.26
CA ASN A 946 20.61 -35.25 -24.52
C ASN A 946 20.86 -34.23 -25.63
N ALA A 947 21.76 -33.26 -25.44
CA ALA A 947 22.05 -32.27 -26.47
C ALA A 947 22.58 -32.92 -27.77
N PRO A 948 22.15 -32.46 -28.97
CA PRO A 948 21.41 -31.22 -29.23
C PRO A 948 19.88 -31.38 -29.24
N THR A 949 19.32 -32.48 -28.74
CA THR A 949 17.87 -32.69 -28.64
C THR A 949 17.27 -31.83 -27.52
N GLU A 950 17.99 -31.76 -26.40
CA GLU A 950 17.71 -30.91 -25.24
C GLU A 950 18.79 -29.83 -25.14
N LEU A 951 18.41 -28.58 -24.85
CA LEU A 951 19.29 -27.42 -24.91
C LEU A 951 18.92 -26.43 -23.81
N TYR A 952 19.92 -25.74 -23.25
CA TYR A 952 19.65 -24.56 -22.45
C TYR A 952 19.19 -23.42 -23.35
N ARG A 953 18.26 -22.61 -22.83
CA ARG A 953 17.68 -21.44 -23.50
C ARG A 953 17.81 -20.25 -22.58
N VAL A 954 18.02 -19.07 -23.17
CA VAL A 954 18.04 -17.79 -22.44
C VAL A 954 17.35 -16.73 -23.29
N GLY A 955 16.55 -15.85 -22.69
CA GLY A 955 16.03 -14.66 -23.37
C GLY A 955 17.11 -13.58 -23.47
N VAL A 956 17.16 -12.83 -24.56
CA VAL A 956 18.12 -11.72 -24.73
C VAL A 956 17.35 -10.42 -24.91
N GLY A 957 17.49 -9.51 -23.95
CA GLY A 957 16.78 -8.23 -23.92
C GLY A 957 16.53 -7.71 -22.52
N THR A 958 15.70 -6.68 -22.43
CA THR A 958 15.29 -6.05 -21.16
C THR A 958 13.85 -6.39 -20.87
N LEU A 959 13.55 -6.74 -19.63
CA LEU A 959 12.17 -6.95 -19.18
C LEU A 959 11.45 -5.60 -19.07
N THR A 960 10.30 -5.48 -19.72
CA THR A 960 9.42 -4.31 -19.65
C THR A 960 8.03 -4.74 -19.25
N THR A 961 7.49 -4.13 -18.21
CA THR A 961 6.09 -4.30 -17.80
C THR A 961 5.18 -3.68 -18.86
N ILE A 962 4.32 -4.50 -19.47
CA ILE A 962 3.35 -4.06 -20.49
C ILE A 962 1.93 -4.03 -19.94
N VAL A 963 1.69 -4.70 -18.82
CA VAL A 963 0.44 -4.65 -18.06
C VAL A 963 0.83 -4.57 -16.60
N PHE A 964 0.29 -3.58 -15.91
CA PHE A 964 0.24 -3.52 -14.45
C PHE A 964 -1.16 -3.08 -14.08
N ASP A 965 -1.76 -3.79 -13.13
CA ASP A 965 -3.14 -3.64 -12.72
C ASP A 965 -3.20 -3.81 -11.21
N ASP A 966 -3.17 -2.68 -10.51
CA ASP A 966 -3.35 -2.53 -9.06
C ASP A 966 -4.82 -2.68 -8.64
N PHE A 967 -5.71 -2.97 -9.61
CA PHE A 967 -7.15 -3.11 -9.44
C PHE A 967 -7.89 -1.93 -8.81
N GLU A 968 -7.26 -0.77 -8.58
CA GLU A 968 -7.92 0.45 -8.10
C GLU A 968 -9.02 0.92 -9.07
N VAL A 969 -8.77 0.73 -10.35
CA VAL A 969 -9.68 1.06 -11.44
C VAL A 969 -10.09 -0.21 -12.18
N ALA A 970 -11.38 -0.32 -12.53
CA ALA A 970 -11.88 -1.46 -13.28
C ALA A 970 -11.19 -1.59 -14.67
N SER A 971 -10.51 -2.71 -14.87
CA SER A 971 -9.57 -2.97 -15.98
C SER A 971 -10.04 -4.09 -16.94
N GLY A 972 -11.32 -4.46 -16.88
CA GLY A 972 -11.96 -5.36 -17.86
C GLY A 972 -11.99 -6.85 -17.47
N TRP A 973 -11.60 -7.18 -16.23
CA TRP A 973 -11.79 -8.49 -15.64
C TRP A 973 -13.27 -8.83 -15.50
N THR A 974 -13.59 -10.13 -15.55
CA THR A 974 -14.97 -10.63 -15.55
C THR A 974 -15.13 -11.79 -14.58
N VAL A 975 -16.19 -11.74 -13.78
CA VAL A 975 -16.56 -12.79 -12.83
C VAL A 975 -17.50 -13.80 -13.49
N GLY A 976 -17.30 -15.08 -13.19
CA GLY A 976 -18.13 -16.20 -13.59
C GLY A 976 -17.59 -17.00 -14.79
N ASP A 977 -17.63 -18.32 -14.69
CA ASP A 977 -17.43 -19.25 -15.81
C ASP A 977 -18.53 -20.31 -15.93
N THR A 978 -18.54 -21.04 -17.05
CA THR A 978 -19.49 -22.14 -17.25
C THR A 978 -19.19 -23.27 -16.26
N GLY A 979 -20.09 -23.48 -15.31
CA GLY A 979 -19.93 -24.50 -14.26
C GLY A 979 -19.53 -23.93 -12.90
N ASP A 980 -19.50 -22.61 -12.73
CA ASP A 980 -19.50 -22.00 -11.40
C ASP A 980 -20.87 -22.21 -10.73
N ASP A 981 -20.85 -22.73 -9.52
CA ASP A 981 -22.01 -23.14 -8.74
C ASP A 981 -21.93 -22.77 -7.24
N ALA A 982 -20.85 -22.08 -6.84
CA ALA A 982 -20.75 -21.49 -5.50
C ALA A 982 -21.98 -20.62 -5.18
N SER A 983 -22.52 -20.82 -3.98
CA SER A 983 -23.76 -20.18 -3.55
C SER A 983 -23.54 -18.81 -2.91
N ILE A 984 -22.37 -18.59 -2.31
CA ILE A 984 -21.81 -17.33 -1.78
C ILE A 984 -20.27 -17.33 -1.98
N GLY A 985 -19.56 -16.27 -1.59
CA GLY A 985 -18.12 -16.13 -1.84
C GLY A 985 -17.77 -15.82 -3.29
N ILE A 986 -18.65 -15.13 -4.02
CA ILE A 986 -18.42 -14.80 -5.42
C ILE A 986 -17.46 -13.61 -5.52
N TRP A 987 -16.45 -13.71 -6.40
CA TRP A 987 -15.50 -12.62 -6.67
C TRP A 987 -16.16 -11.25 -6.84
N ASP A 988 -15.63 -10.26 -6.13
CA ASP A 988 -16.00 -8.86 -6.18
C ASP A 988 -14.74 -7.99 -6.19
N ARG A 989 -14.80 -6.82 -6.84
CA ARG A 989 -13.69 -5.85 -6.83
C ARG A 989 -14.02 -4.75 -5.84
N ALA A 990 -13.42 -4.82 -4.66
CA ALA A 990 -13.75 -3.96 -3.54
C ALA A 990 -12.65 -4.02 -2.48
N ASP A 991 -12.72 -3.06 -1.56
CA ASP A 991 -11.98 -3.07 -0.31
C ASP A 991 -12.48 -4.21 0.60
N PRO A 992 -11.65 -5.23 0.89
CA PRO A 992 -12.07 -6.40 1.66
C PRO A 992 -12.17 -6.07 3.15
N ASN A 993 -13.32 -6.38 3.75
CA ASN A 993 -13.48 -6.23 5.19
C ASN A 993 -12.79 -7.41 5.92
N PRO A 994 -11.94 -7.17 6.92
CA PRO A 994 -11.13 -8.21 7.53
C PRO A 994 -11.95 -9.31 8.21
N THR A 995 -11.51 -10.55 8.05
CA THR A 995 -11.90 -11.69 8.89
C THR A 995 -10.64 -12.48 9.28
N ALA A 996 -10.77 -13.59 10.02
CA ALA A 996 -9.61 -14.45 10.28
C ALA A 996 -9.12 -15.22 9.04
N ALA A 997 -9.87 -15.19 7.93
CA ALA A 997 -9.56 -15.86 6.66
C ALA A 997 -9.43 -14.89 5.47
N GLN A 998 -10.14 -13.75 5.49
CA GLN A 998 -10.16 -12.72 4.44
C GLN A 998 -9.21 -11.57 4.81
N PRO A 999 -8.48 -10.98 3.84
CA PRO A 999 -7.67 -9.79 4.11
C PRO A 999 -8.51 -8.59 4.58
N GLY A 1000 -7.85 -7.64 5.25
CA GLY A 1000 -8.47 -6.38 5.71
C GLY A 1000 -8.21 -5.16 4.83
N SER A 1001 -7.37 -5.33 3.81
CA SER A 1001 -7.11 -4.39 2.72
C SER A 1001 -6.56 -5.20 1.54
N ASP A 1002 -6.47 -4.57 0.38
CA ASP A 1002 -5.60 -4.98 -0.72
C ASP A 1002 -4.11 -5.11 -0.32
N HIS A 1003 -3.24 -5.40 -1.29
CA HIS A 1003 -1.78 -5.45 -1.10
C HIS A 1003 -1.11 -4.10 -1.42
N THR A 1004 -1.69 -3.32 -2.34
CA THR A 1004 -1.15 -2.01 -2.73
C THR A 1004 -1.02 -1.07 -1.52
N PRO A 1005 0.14 -0.43 -1.29
CA PRO A 1005 0.27 0.53 -0.20
C PRO A 1005 -0.69 1.72 -0.37
N GLU A 1006 -1.14 2.28 0.76
CA GLU A 1006 -1.99 3.48 0.80
C GLU A 1006 -1.51 4.56 -0.20
N PRO A 1007 -2.40 5.13 -1.04
CA PRO A 1007 -3.86 5.17 -0.86
C PRO A 1007 -4.67 4.08 -1.60
N GLY A 1008 -4.03 3.00 -2.08
CA GLY A 1008 -4.74 1.84 -2.67
C GLY A 1008 -5.57 1.11 -1.62
N VAL A 1009 -6.75 0.62 -2.02
CA VAL A 1009 -7.66 -0.15 -1.15
C VAL A 1009 -8.41 -1.27 -1.89
N MET A 1010 -8.34 -1.37 -3.22
CA MET A 1010 -9.25 -2.19 -4.00
C MET A 1010 -8.54 -3.38 -4.65
N CYS A 1011 -8.79 -4.58 -4.16
CA CYS A 1011 -8.38 -5.82 -4.83
C CYS A 1011 -9.58 -6.57 -5.42
N TRP A 1012 -9.32 -7.70 -6.09
CA TRP A 1012 -10.35 -8.71 -6.29
C TRP A 1012 -10.39 -9.63 -5.07
N VAL A 1013 -11.56 -9.89 -4.51
CA VAL A 1013 -11.75 -10.76 -3.34
C VAL A 1013 -13.01 -11.61 -3.48
N THR A 1014 -13.01 -12.82 -2.95
CA THR A 1014 -14.20 -13.69 -2.88
C THR A 1014 -15.21 -13.15 -1.86
N ASP A 1015 -16.05 -12.19 -2.28
CA ASP A 1015 -17.08 -11.51 -1.47
C ASP A 1015 -16.53 -10.61 -0.35
N SER A 1016 -16.32 -9.34 -0.68
CA SER A 1016 -15.68 -8.31 0.18
C SER A 1016 -16.32 -8.03 1.55
N ARG A 1017 -17.43 -8.68 1.91
CA ARG A 1017 -18.16 -8.43 3.15
C ARG A 1017 -17.55 -9.17 4.33
N GLY A 1018 -17.36 -8.44 5.44
CA GLY A 1018 -16.92 -9.00 6.71
C GLY A 1018 -18.10 -9.52 7.55
N GLY A 1019 -17.83 -10.35 8.56
CA GLY A 1019 -18.88 -10.91 9.39
C GLY A 1019 -18.37 -11.94 10.40
N SER A 1020 -19.27 -12.81 10.87
CA SER A 1020 -18.84 -14.01 11.59
C SER A 1020 -18.04 -14.89 10.63
N LEU A 1021 -16.99 -15.51 11.13
CA LEU A 1021 -16.13 -16.40 10.35
C LEU A 1021 -16.97 -17.46 9.61
N GLY A 1022 -16.82 -17.54 8.28
CA GLY A 1022 -17.60 -18.43 7.41
C GLY A 1022 -19.01 -17.95 7.03
N SER A 1023 -19.24 -16.63 6.98
CA SER A 1023 -20.55 -16.09 6.56
C SER A 1023 -20.61 -15.74 5.08
N TYR A 1024 -19.45 -15.54 4.45
CA TYR A 1024 -19.30 -14.99 3.10
C TYR A 1024 -18.14 -15.63 2.32
N ASP A 1025 -17.53 -16.67 2.87
CA ASP A 1025 -16.56 -17.51 2.18
C ASP A 1025 -17.19 -18.22 0.97
N VAL A 1026 -16.35 -18.78 0.11
CA VAL A 1026 -16.82 -19.63 -0.99
C VAL A 1026 -17.51 -20.84 -0.37
N ASP A 1027 -18.75 -21.12 -0.80
CA ASP A 1027 -19.57 -22.22 -0.25
C ASP A 1027 -20.24 -23.03 -1.37
N GLY A 1028 -20.08 -24.35 -1.30
CA GLY A 1028 -20.90 -25.31 -2.03
C GLY A 1028 -20.69 -25.31 -3.55
N GLY A 1029 -19.44 -25.06 -3.97
CA GLY A 1029 -19.04 -25.04 -5.37
C GLY A 1029 -17.83 -24.15 -5.60
N LYS A 1030 -17.67 -23.70 -6.85
CA LYS A 1030 -16.56 -22.81 -7.25
C LYS A 1030 -17.00 -21.49 -7.85
N THR A 1031 -16.10 -20.52 -7.77
CA THR A 1031 -16.22 -19.21 -8.40
C THR A 1031 -14.96 -18.86 -9.19
N THR A 1032 -15.14 -18.30 -10.38
CA THR A 1032 -14.05 -18.02 -11.32
C THR A 1032 -13.94 -16.53 -11.64
N LEU A 1033 -12.74 -15.96 -11.52
CA LEU A 1033 -12.37 -14.64 -12.03
C LEU A 1033 -11.54 -14.79 -13.31
N LYS A 1034 -11.90 -14.08 -14.38
CA LYS A 1034 -11.20 -14.13 -15.68
C LYS A 1034 -10.60 -12.79 -16.05
N SER A 1035 -9.34 -12.80 -16.49
CA SER A 1035 -8.68 -11.62 -17.04
C SER A 1035 -9.27 -11.19 -18.40
N PRO A 1036 -8.97 -9.98 -18.89
CA PRO A 1036 -9.03 -9.65 -20.31
C PRO A 1036 -8.12 -10.55 -21.17
N ASN A 1037 -8.29 -10.48 -22.49
CA ASN A 1037 -7.30 -11.03 -23.42
C ASN A 1037 -6.11 -10.06 -23.54
N TYR A 1038 -4.91 -10.59 -23.38
CA TYR A 1038 -3.66 -9.87 -23.53
C TYR A 1038 -2.99 -10.24 -24.85
N ASP A 1039 -2.52 -9.22 -25.58
CA ASP A 1039 -1.79 -9.44 -26.83
C ASP A 1039 -0.30 -9.59 -26.59
N LEU A 1040 0.18 -10.83 -26.57
CA LEU A 1040 1.59 -11.18 -26.42
C LEU A 1040 2.23 -11.63 -27.73
N SER A 1041 1.50 -11.57 -28.85
CA SER A 1041 1.95 -12.13 -30.14
C SER A 1041 3.18 -11.44 -30.73
N GLY A 1042 3.48 -10.22 -30.27
CA GLY A 1042 4.68 -9.45 -30.65
C GLY A 1042 5.93 -9.76 -29.81
N SER A 1043 5.78 -10.49 -28.70
CA SER A 1043 6.86 -10.76 -27.75
C SER A 1043 7.49 -12.12 -28.01
N THR A 1044 8.78 -12.25 -27.71
CA THR A 1044 9.49 -13.55 -27.78
C THR A 1044 9.62 -14.22 -26.42
N TYR A 1045 9.32 -13.47 -25.35
CA TYR A 1045 9.38 -13.92 -23.97
C TYR A 1045 8.46 -13.05 -23.10
N ALA A 1046 7.82 -13.64 -22.09
CA ALA A 1046 6.81 -13.02 -21.25
C ALA A 1046 6.71 -13.74 -19.90
N VAL A 1047 6.59 -12.97 -18.84
CA VAL A 1047 6.41 -13.39 -17.45
C VAL A 1047 5.11 -12.78 -16.96
N ILE A 1048 4.33 -13.55 -16.20
CA ILE A 1048 3.16 -13.05 -15.50
C ILE A 1048 3.43 -13.15 -14.01
N GLY A 1049 3.13 -12.08 -13.28
CA GLY A 1049 3.26 -12.01 -11.82
C GLY A 1049 2.00 -11.44 -11.18
N TYR A 1050 1.68 -11.85 -9.96
CA TYR A 1050 0.55 -11.32 -9.19
C TYR A 1050 0.73 -11.58 -7.70
N TRP A 1051 0.12 -10.73 -6.87
CA TRP A 1051 -0.08 -10.99 -5.46
C TRP A 1051 -1.42 -11.69 -5.25
N ARG A 1052 -1.42 -12.73 -4.44
CA ARG A 1052 -2.65 -13.47 -4.12
C ARG A 1052 -2.72 -13.78 -2.64
N TRP A 1053 -3.95 -13.77 -2.15
CA TRP A 1053 -4.35 -14.27 -0.85
C TRP A 1053 -5.13 -15.56 -1.04
N TYR A 1054 -4.84 -16.57 -0.24
CA TYR A 1054 -5.66 -17.78 -0.20
C TYR A 1054 -5.66 -18.39 1.20
N SER A 1055 -6.84 -18.54 1.78
CA SER A 1055 -7.06 -19.23 3.06
C SER A 1055 -8.03 -20.38 2.84
N ASN A 1056 -7.66 -21.55 3.36
CA ASN A 1056 -8.53 -22.70 3.54
C ASN A 1056 -8.21 -23.45 4.84
N ASP A 1057 -7.38 -22.86 5.71
CA ASP A 1057 -6.76 -23.46 6.88
C ASP A 1057 -7.68 -23.49 8.12
N GLN A 1058 -8.93 -23.11 7.93
CA GLN A 1058 -9.97 -23.07 8.95
C GLN A 1058 -11.27 -23.68 8.39
N GLY A 1059 -12.26 -23.93 9.25
CA GLY A 1059 -13.56 -24.51 8.87
C GLY A 1059 -13.84 -25.89 9.44
N ALA A 1060 -14.87 -26.54 8.90
CA ALA A 1060 -15.28 -27.87 9.33
C ALA A 1060 -14.29 -28.95 8.88
N THR A 1061 -13.66 -28.74 7.72
CA THR A 1061 -12.59 -29.59 7.17
C THR A 1061 -11.45 -28.74 6.60
N PRO A 1062 -10.66 -28.08 7.46
CA PRO A 1062 -9.52 -27.29 6.99
C PRO A 1062 -8.61 -28.07 6.05
N HIS A 1063 -8.04 -27.37 5.08
CA HIS A 1063 -7.06 -27.88 4.14
C HIS A 1063 -7.59 -28.96 3.17
N THR A 1064 -8.83 -28.81 2.69
CA THR A 1064 -9.42 -29.74 1.69
C THR A 1064 -9.60 -29.14 0.30
N ASP A 1065 -9.44 -27.82 0.16
CA ASP A 1065 -9.86 -27.07 -1.02
C ASP A 1065 -8.69 -26.42 -1.77
N VAL A 1066 -8.82 -26.13 -3.06
CA VAL A 1066 -7.70 -25.57 -3.84
C VAL A 1066 -8.03 -24.21 -4.46
N PHE A 1067 -6.99 -23.40 -4.64
CA PHE A 1067 -6.99 -22.23 -5.51
C PHE A 1067 -6.23 -22.55 -6.78
N VAL A 1068 -6.87 -22.38 -7.93
CA VAL A 1068 -6.35 -22.80 -9.22
C VAL A 1068 -6.20 -21.60 -10.15
N VAL A 1069 -5.01 -21.43 -10.73
CA VAL A 1069 -4.74 -20.44 -11.77
C VAL A 1069 -4.45 -21.16 -13.08
N ASP A 1070 -5.30 -20.93 -14.09
CA ASP A 1070 -5.09 -21.47 -15.43
C ASP A 1070 -4.81 -20.34 -16.42
N ILE A 1071 -4.08 -20.69 -17.48
CA ILE A 1071 -3.75 -19.81 -18.60
C ILE A 1071 -4.19 -20.44 -19.93
N SER A 1072 -4.57 -19.58 -20.88
CA SER A 1072 -5.03 -19.93 -22.22
C SER A 1072 -4.32 -19.06 -23.25
N ASP A 1073 -4.05 -19.58 -24.45
CA ASP A 1073 -3.58 -18.83 -25.61
C ASP A 1073 -4.61 -18.72 -26.75
N ASP A 1074 -5.84 -19.18 -26.54
CA ASP A 1074 -6.93 -19.20 -27.53
C ASP A 1074 -8.20 -18.49 -27.03
N GLY A 1075 -8.02 -17.53 -26.11
CA GLY A 1075 -9.09 -16.70 -25.54
C GLY A 1075 -9.98 -17.43 -24.52
N GLY A 1076 -9.52 -18.57 -24.00
CA GLY A 1076 -10.22 -19.38 -23.01
C GLY A 1076 -11.03 -20.54 -23.61
N SER A 1077 -10.71 -20.98 -24.83
CA SER A 1077 -11.32 -22.18 -25.42
C SER A 1077 -10.65 -23.46 -24.88
N THR A 1078 -9.35 -23.40 -24.62
CA THR A 1078 -8.57 -24.40 -23.89
C THR A 1078 -7.75 -23.73 -22.78
N TRP A 1079 -7.46 -24.48 -21.72
CA TRP A 1079 -6.81 -23.99 -20.50
C TRP A 1079 -5.72 -24.95 -20.07
N VAL A 1080 -4.59 -24.40 -19.62
CA VAL A 1080 -3.44 -25.11 -19.06
C VAL A 1080 -3.23 -24.60 -17.64
N ASN A 1081 -3.00 -25.50 -16.69
CA ASN A 1081 -2.78 -25.10 -15.30
C ASN A 1081 -1.40 -24.45 -15.14
N ALA A 1082 -1.38 -23.25 -14.58
CA ALA A 1082 -0.16 -22.49 -14.28
C ALA A 1082 0.22 -22.57 -12.80
N GLU A 1083 -0.78 -22.56 -11.92
CA GLU A 1083 -0.59 -22.67 -10.47
C GLU A 1083 -1.75 -23.45 -9.82
N THR A 1084 -1.44 -24.21 -8.77
CA THR A 1084 -2.41 -24.76 -7.83
C THR A 1084 -1.89 -24.54 -6.41
N VAL A 1085 -2.68 -23.88 -5.56
CA VAL A 1085 -2.38 -23.65 -4.14
C VAL A 1085 -3.37 -24.44 -3.30
N GLY A 1086 -2.89 -25.16 -2.30
CA GLY A 1086 -3.72 -26.06 -1.49
C GLY A 1086 -3.68 -27.52 -1.96
N PRO A 1087 -4.47 -28.39 -1.31
CA PRO A 1087 -5.38 -28.08 -0.24
C PRO A 1087 -4.70 -27.94 1.13
N GLY A 1088 -3.49 -28.45 1.34
CA GLY A 1088 -2.63 -28.04 2.45
C GLY A 1088 -1.25 -27.60 1.96
N GLY A 1089 -0.44 -27.01 2.83
CA GLY A 1089 0.94 -26.63 2.50
C GLY A 1089 1.23 -25.16 2.79
N PRO A 1090 2.42 -24.66 2.42
CA PRO A 1090 2.74 -23.25 2.52
C PRO A 1090 1.71 -22.41 1.75
N GLN A 1091 1.37 -21.22 2.27
CA GLN A 1091 0.52 -20.23 1.58
C GLN A 1091 -0.95 -20.65 1.39
N THR A 1092 -1.44 -21.60 2.19
CA THR A 1092 -2.88 -21.96 2.31
C THR A 1092 -3.53 -21.34 3.55
N SER A 1093 -2.78 -20.47 4.24
CA SER A 1093 -3.19 -19.70 5.42
C SER A 1093 -3.19 -18.21 5.08
N PRO A 1094 -3.94 -17.37 5.82
CA PRO A 1094 -4.16 -15.98 5.45
C PRO A 1094 -2.84 -15.20 5.30
N GLY A 1095 -2.68 -14.51 4.18
CA GLY A 1095 -1.49 -13.71 3.86
C GLY A 1095 -1.40 -13.40 2.36
N TRP A 1096 -0.79 -12.25 2.04
CA TRP A 1096 -0.45 -11.87 0.67
C TRP A 1096 0.85 -12.55 0.24
N PHE A 1097 0.81 -13.27 -0.87
CA PHE A 1097 1.98 -13.96 -1.43
C PHE A 1097 2.13 -13.65 -2.92
N TYR A 1098 3.34 -13.27 -3.32
CA TYR A 1098 3.69 -13.05 -4.71
C TYR A 1098 3.97 -14.38 -5.43
N HIS A 1099 3.42 -14.52 -6.63
CA HIS A 1099 3.71 -15.63 -7.55
C HIS A 1099 4.07 -15.11 -8.94
N GLU A 1100 4.99 -15.79 -9.64
CA GLU A 1100 5.33 -15.48 -11.02
C GLU A 1100 5.71 -16.72 -11.84
N PHE A 1101 5.44 -16.69 -13.14
CA PHE A 1101 5.81 -17.76 -14.07
C PHE A 1101 6.04 -17.28 -15.51
N ASN A 1102 6.82 -18.02 -16.30
CA ASN A 1102 6.98 -17.72 -17.73
C ASN A 1102 5.82 -18.28 -18.54
N VAL A 1103 5.22 -17.45 -19.39
CA VAL A 1103 4.04 -17.85 -20.17
C VAL A 1103 4.34 -19.01 -21.12
N GLN A 1104 5.55 -19.03 -21.72
CA GLN A 1104 5.94 -20.02 -22.72
C GLN A 1104 6.07 -21.43 -22.16
N ASP A 1105 6.20 -21.57 -20.84
CA ASP A 1105 6.28 -22.88 -20.20
C ASP A 1105 4.91 -23.59 -20.23
N PHE A 1106 3.82 -22.84 -20.44
CA PHE A 1106 2.45 -23.35 -20.41
C PHE A 1106 1.73 -23.22 -21.76
N VAL A 1107 1.83 -22.06 -22.43
CA VAL A 1107 1.07 -21.77 -23.66
C VAL A 1107 1.87 -20.93 -24.65
N ALA A 1108 1.42 -20.87 -25.92
CA ALA A 1108 2.08 -20.02 -26.91
C ALA A 1108 1.76 -18.53 -26.68
N LEU A 1109 2.70 -17.66 -27.07
CA LEU A 1109 2.45 -16.21 -27.07
C LEU A 1109 1.57 -15.81 -28.26
N THR A 1110 0.29 -15.59 -27.99
CA THR A 1110 -0.70 -15.19 -29.00
C THR A 1110 -1.32 -13.85 -28.63
N ASN A 1111 -2.21 -13.35 -29.50
CA ASN A 1111 -2.98 -12.16 -29.20
C ASN A 1111 -4.23 -12.42 -28.33
N GLN A 1112 -4.34 -13.64 -27.77
CA GLN A 1112 -5.50 -14.09 -27.01
C GLN A 1112 -5.10 -14.74 -25.68
N VAL A 1113 -3.94 -14.36 -25.13
CA VAL A 1113 -3.49 -14.90 -23.85
C VAL A 1113 -4.44 -14.44 -22.74
N ARG A 1114 -4.92 -15.35 -21.91
CA ARG A 1114 -5.93 -15.08 -20.89
C ARG A 1114 -5.73 -15.95 -19.67
N LEU A 1115 -6.01 -15.41 -18.48
CA LEU A 1115 -5.96 -16.13 -17.21
C LEU A 1115 -7.34 -16.30 -16.61
N ARG A 1116 -7.49 -17.36 -15.81
CA ARG A 1116 -8.59 -17.50 -14.86
C ARG A 1116 -8.08 -17.96 -13.50
N PHE A 1117 -8.70 -17.43 -12.45
CA PHE A 1117 -8.41 -17.69 -11.05
C PHE A 1117 -9.66 -18.30 -10.44
N ILE A 1118 -9.55 -19.48 -9.87
CA ILE A 1118 -10.67 -20.30 -9.44
C ILE A 1118 -10.49 -20.59 -7.96
N ALA A 1119 -11.44 -20.12 -7.15
CA ALA A 1119 -11.55 -20.50 -5.75
C ALA A 1119 -12.73 -21.48 -5.62
N SER A 1120 -12.50 -22.61 -4.98
CA SER A 1120 -13.50 -23.67 -4.80
C SER A 1120 -13.63 -24.03 -3.34
N ASP A 1121 -14.85 -24.25 -2.88
CA ASP A 1121 -15.17 -24.93 -1.61
C ASP A 1121 -16.12 -26.08 -1.92
N GLU A 1122 -15.55 -27.28 -2.06
CA GLU A 1122 -16.23 -28.46 -2.59
C GLU A 1122 -16.34 -29.53 -1.49
N GLY A 1123 -17.52 -29.70 -0.90
CA GLY A 1123 -17.76 -30.71 0.14
C GLY A 1123 -18.39 -30.13 1.40
N GLU A 1124 -17.98 -30.63 2.57
CA GLU A 1124 -18.25 -29.92 3.84
C GLU A 1124 -17.14 -28.87 4.01
N GLY A 1125 -17.48 -27.66 4.50
CA GLY A 1125 -16.75 -26.44 4.16
C GLY A 1125 -15.43 -26.18 4.89
N SER A 1126 -14.36 -26.00 4.11
CA SER A 1126 -13.24 -25.13 4.52
C SER A 1126 -13.74 -23.69 4.51
N LEU A 1127 -13.10 -22.82 5.30
CA LEU A 1127 -13.36 -21.39 5.19
C LEU A 1127 -12.51 -20.84 4.06
N VAL A 1128 -13.06 -20.88 2.84
CA VAL A 1128 -12.32 -20.53 1.63
C VAL A 1128 -12.45 -19.04 1.33
N GLU A 1129 -11.33 -18.33 1.45
CA GLU A 1129 -11.21 -16.92 1.06
C GLU A 1129 -10.03 -16.75 0.11
N ALA A 1130 -10.25 -16.05 -1.00
CA ALA A 1130 -9.22 -15.74 -1.96
C ALA A 1130 -9.25 -14.26 -2.36
N ALA A 1131 -8.07 -13.69 -2.56
CA ALA A 1131 -7.93 -12.35 -3.12
C ALA A 1131 -6.79 -12.31 -4.15
N LEU A 1132 -6.85 -11.34 -5.06
CA LEU A 1132 -5.87 -11.10 -6.11
C LEU A 1132 -5.61 -9.60 -6.19
N ASP A 1133 -4.33 -9.23 -6.19
CA ASP A 1133 -3.88 -7.85 -6.32
C ASP A 1133 -2.58 -7.73 -7.13
N ASP A 1134 -2.24 -6.50 -7.56
CA ASP A 1134 -0.98 -6.17 -8.21
C ASP A 1134 -0.61 -7.10 -9.38
N PHE A 1135 -1.53 -7.30 -10.31
CA PHE A 1135 -1.32 -8.17 -11.47
C PHE A 1135 -0.41 -7.51 -12.50
N SER A 1136 0.59 -8.25 -12.99
CA SER A 1136 1.55 -7.75 -13.97
C SER A 1136 1.83 -8.75 -15.10
N ILE A 1137 2.08 -8.19 -16.28
CA ILE A 1137 2.68 -8.92 -17.40
C ILE A 1137 3.91 -8.15 -17.85
N VAL A 1138 5.03 -8.85 -17.84
CA VAL A 1138 6.33 -8.33 -18.23
C VAL A 1138 6.76 -9.07 -19.48
N THR A 1139 7.18 -8.36 -20.52
CA THR A 1139 7.70 -8.97 -21.75
C THR A 1139 9.13 -8.57 -21.99
N LEU A 1140 9.85 -9.42 -22.73
CA LEU A 1140 11.19 -9.11 -23.18
C LEU A 1140 11.11 -8.12 -24.35
N SER A 1141 11.50 -6.88 -24.09
CA SER A 1141 11.63 -5.83 -25.10
C SER A 1141 13.03 -5.80 -25.69
N CYS A 1142 13.06 -5.44 -26.97
CA CYS A 1142 14.26 -5.36 -27.79
C CYS A 1142 14.50 -4.04 -28.46
N ASP A 1143 13.88 -3.02 -27.90
CA ASP A 1143 14.20 -1.64 -28.18
C ASP A 1143 15.49 -1.25 -27.45
N ASP A 1144 16.60 -1.92 -27.83
CA ASP A 1144 18.00 -1.51 -27.58
C ASP A 1144 18.35 -0.19 -28.27
N SER A 1145 17.38 0.46 -28.89
CA SER A 1145 17.56 1.77 -29.47
C SER A 1145 17.68 2.87 -28.42
N TRP A 1146 17.26 2.64 -27.16
CA TRP A 1146 17.12 3.73 -26.21
C TRP A 1146 18.00 3.57 -24.96
N GLN A 1147 19.04 4.40 -24.88
CA GLN A 1147 19.83 4.59 -23.67
C GLN A 1147 19.02 5.43 -22.67
N PRO A 1148 19.14 5.22 -21.34
CA PRO A 1148 18.62 6.18 -20.37
C PRO A 1148 19.15 7.59 -20.71
N GLY A 1149 18.22 8.51 -21.02
CA GLY A 1149 18.52 9.83 -21.57
C GLY A 1149 18.27 10.02 -23.08
N ASP A 1150 17.95 8.99 -23.86
CA ASP A 1150 17.51 9.09 -25.27
C ASP A 1150 15.98 9.03 -25.33
N LEU A 1151 15.34 10.19 -25.24
CA LEU A 1151 13.91 10.34 -25.00
C LEU A 1151 13.13 10.72 -26.27
N ASN A 1152 13.78 11.20 -27.33
CA ASN A 1152 13.13 11.26 -28.65
C ASN A 1152 13.26 9.97 -29.43
N CYS A 1153 14.19 9.14 -28.98
CA CYS A 1153 14.32 7.82 -29.45
C CYS A 1153 14.75 7.86 -30.92
N ASP A 1154 15.95 8.39 -31.12
CA ASP A 1154 16.67 8.43 -32.39
C ASP A 1154 18.02 7.70 -32.37
N GLY A 1155 18.43 7.18 -31.20
CA GLY A 1155 19.65 6.42 -30.98
C GLY A 1155 20.82 7.31 -30.55
N SER A 1156 20.58 8.53 -30.07
CA SER A 1156 21.60 9.50 -29.67
C SER A 1156 21.14 10.44 -28.56
N ILE A 1157 21.72 10.32 -27.35
CA ILE A 1157 21.50 11.29 -26.26
C ILE A 1157 22.11 12.65 -26.62
N ASN A 1158 21.28 13.64 -26.91
CA ASN A 1158 21.70 14.98 -27.27
C ASN A 1158 20.62 16.04 -26.93
N VAL A 1159 20.82 17.29 -27.34
CA VAL A 1159 19.90 18.39 -26.97
C VAL A 1159 18.45 18.17 -27.43
N PHE A 1160 18.23 17.32 -28.43
CA PHE A 1160 16.91 16.95 -28.92
C PHE A 1160 16.16 16.00 -27.98
N ASP A 1161 16.81 15.48 -26.93
CA ASP A 1161 16.20 14.68 -25.87
C ASP A 1161 15.66 15.50 -24.71
N ILE A 1162 16.00 16.80 -24.64
CA ILE A 1162 15.53 17.68 -23.55
C ILE A 1162 14.02 17.87 -23.59
N ASP A 1163 13.46 18.21 -24.76
CA ASP A 1163 12.02 18.42 -24.90
C ASP A 1163 11.22 17.12 -24.66
N PRO A 1164 11.63 15.95 -25.19
CA PRO A 1164 11.03 14.67 -24.80
C PRO A 1164 11.23 14.28 -23.32
N PHE A 1165 12.39 14.56 -22.70
CA PHE A 1165 12.62 14.30 -21.27
C PHE A 1165 11.73 15.15 -20.38
N VAL A 1166 11.58 16.44 -20.70
CA VAL A 1166 10.62 17.32 -20.02
C VAL A 1166 9.20 16.80 -20.22
N LEU A 1167 8.86 16.29 -21.40
CA LEU A 1167 7.55 15.70 -21.66
C LEU A 1167 7.34 14.39 -20.87
N ALA A 1168 8.34 13.50 -20.78
CA ALA A 1168 8.29 12.29 -19.96
C ALA A 1168 8.11 12.58 -18.47
N LEU A 1169 8.77 13.64 -17.97
CA LEU A 1169 8.74 14.07 -16.56
C LEU A 1169 7.46 14.82 -16.17
N THR A 1170 6.74 15.37 -17.14
CA THR A 1170 5.59 16.24 -16.88
C THR A 1170 4.25 15.71 -17.41
N ASP A 1171 4.27 14.84 -18.41
CA ASP A 1171 3.10 14.18 -19.00
C ASP A 1171 3.52 12.88 -19.71
N SER A 1172 3.67 11.78 -18.96
CA SER A 1172 4.06 10.48 -19.51
C SER A 1172 3.06 9.94 -20.55
N GLY A 1173 1.77 10.29 -20.43
CA GLY A 1173 0.74 9.95 -21.42
C GLY A 1173 0.86 10.76 -22.72
N GLY A 1174 1.18 12.05 -22.61
CA GLY A 1174 1.53 12.94 -23.72
C GLY A 1174 2.83 12.53 -24.41
N TYR A 1175 3.82 12.10 -23.64
CA TYR A 1175 5.05 11.50 -24.13
C TYR A 1175 4.76 10.24 -24.96
N GLY A 1176 3.96 9.30 -24.43
CA GLY A 1176 3.57 8.09 -25.16
C GLY A 1176 2.80 8.37 -26.46
N THR A 1177 2.11 9.51 -26.53
CA THR A 1177 1.42 9.98 -27.75
C THR A 1177 2.38 10.63 -28.76
N ALA A 1178 3.38 11.37 -28.27
CA ALA A 1178 4.35 12.09 -29.09
C ALA A 1178 5.49 11.21 -29.62
N TYR A 1179 5.91 10.21 -28.83
CA TYR A 1179 6.97 9.25 -29.13
C TYR A 1179 6.43 7.81 -29.04
N PRO A 1180 5.50 7.44 -29.93
CA PRO A 1180 4.87 6.11 -29.91
C PRO A 1180 5.92 5.03 -30.20
N GLY A 1181 6.10 4.11 -29.24
CA GLY A 1181 7.14 3.08 -29.31
C GLY A 1181 8.43 3.46 -28.57
N CYS A 1182 8.43 4.55 -27.80
CA CYS A 1182 9.49 4.84 -26.87
C CYS A 1182 9.02 4.91 -25.41
N ASN A 1183 9.82 4.37 -24.50
CA ASN A 1183 9.48 4.23 -23.09
C ASN A 1183 9.82 5.51 -22.31
N TYR A 1184 8.84 6.13 -21.63
CA TYR A 1184 9.12 7.33 -20.84
C TYR A 1184 10.06 7.04 -19.65
N MET A 1185 10.16 5.78 -19.20
CA MET A 1185 11.10 5.33 -18.16
C MET A 1185 12.56 5.48 -18.56
N LEU A 1186 12.88 5.83 -19.81
CA LEU A 1186 14.23 6.25 -20.19
C LEU A 1186 14.62 7.59 -19.56
N ALA A 1187 13.66 8.31 -18.98
CA ALA A 1187 13.87 9.50 -18.16
C ALA A 1187 14.15 9.18 -16.69
N ASP A 1188 14.02 7.92 -16.25
CA ASP A 1188 14.52 7.46 -14.95
C ASP A 1188 16.01 7.18 -15.10
N VAL A 1189 16.79 8.25 -15.00
CA VAL A 1189 18.24 8.22 -15.25
C VAL A 1189 19.00 7.88 -13.97
N ASN A 1190 18.36 8.02 -12.80
CA ASN A 1190 18.95 7.66 -11.51
C ASN A 1190 18.72 6.17 -11.12
N GLY A 1191 17.77 5.50 -11.78
CA GLY A 1191 17.47 4.07 -11.61
C GLY A 1191 16.67 3.76 -10.34
N ASP A 1192 15.92 4.72 -9.79
CA ASP A 1192 15.11 4.56 -8.58
C ASP A 1192 13.68 4.04 -8.85
N GLY A 1193 13.33 3.82 -10.12
CA GLY A 1193 12.04 3.32 -10.55
C GLY A 1193 10.97 4.40 -10.75
N SER A 1194 11.31 5.69 -10.57
CA SER A 1194 10.37 6.81 -10.63
C SER A 1194 10.90 7.97 -11.46
N VAL A 1195 10.31 8.26 -12.63
CA VAL A 1195 10.62 9.46 -13.41
C VAL A 1195 10.15 10.73 -12.69
N ASN A 1196 11.05 11.46 -12.05
CA ASN A 1196 10.74 12.62 -11.23
C ASN A 1196 11.87 13.68 -11.25
N VAL A 1197 11.79 14.70 -10.39
CA VAL A 1197 12.75 15.82 -10.41
C VAL A 1197 14.20 15.39 -10.10
N PHE A 1198 14.37 14.28 -9.39
CA PHE A 1198 15.68 13.72 -9.03
C PHE A 1198 16.42 13.12 -10.22
N ASP A 1199 15.75 12.93 -11.37
CA ASP A 1199 16.37 12.52 -12.63
C ASP A 1199 17.00 13.68 -13.41
N ILE A 1200 16.67 14.94 -13.08
CA ILE A 1200 17.12 16.11 -13.84
C ILE A 1200 18.65 16.23 -13.79
N ASP A 1201 19.25 16.15 -12.60
CA ASP A 1201 20.71 16.28 -12.45
C ASP A 1201 21.46 15.11 -13.12
N PRO A 1202 21.05 13.84 -12.95
CA PRO A 1202 21.55 12.69 -13.70
C PRO A 1202 21.38 12.83 -15.21
N PHE A 1203 20.23 13.28 -15.70
CA PHE A 1203 19.96 13.51 -17.12
C PHE A 1203 20.88 14.58 -17.71
N VAL A 1204 21.09 15.70 -17.01
CA VAL A 1204 22.07 16.72 -17.42
C VAL A 1204 23.49 16.13 -17.50
N LEU A 1205 23.82 15.20 -16.63
CA LEU A 1205 25.11 14.49 -16.62
C LEU A 1205 25.31 13.59 -17.85
N VAL A 1206 24.32 12.77 -18.23
CA VAL A 1206 24.41 11.96 -19.47
C VAL A 1206 24.33 12.83 -20.73
N LEU A 1207 23.56 13.92 -20.71
CA LEU A 1207 23.45 14.88 -21.83
C LEU A 1207 24.77 15.64 -22.09
N THR A 1208 25.59 15.86 -21.06
CA THR A 1208 26.85 16.63 -21.16
C THR A 1208 28.12 15.76 -21.15
N GLY A 1209 27.98 14.46 -20.91
CA GLY A 1209 29.07 13.50 -20.70
C GLY A 1209 29.26 12.39 -21.74
N GLY A 1210 28.48 12.39 -22.83
CA GLY A 1210 28.56 11.40 -23.94
C GLY A 1210 29.68 11.63 -24.95
#